data_AF-A0A2V8S1I2-F1
#
_entry.id   AF-A0A2V8S1I2-F1
#
_cell.length_a   1.000
_cell.length_b   1.000
_cell.length_c   1.000
_cell.angle_alpha   90.00
_cell.angle_beta   90.00
_cell.angle_gamma   90.00
#
_symmetry.space_group_name_H-M   'P 1'
#
loop_
_entity.id
_entity.type
_entity.pdbx_description
1 polymer ?
#
loop_
_entity_poly.entity_id
_entity_poly.type
_entity_poly.pdbx_seq_one_letter_code
_entity_poly.pdbx_strand_id
1 'polypeptide(L)'
;MLISRPASETCPLLSGLNSFRGALRLLLRKKLIAGACVLCVALALVWPDSGAAQRHRRRPAPVSSSAGLNAAPDARVRQLADEYLRGYYEFNPTKATALGLHEYDAQLEARSSDAIAREVRRVRALLAQLARTPEWRLSPEARYDFLVLRAHAQGELLELEDVRMWQHNPNLYNVLLAESVDNILKRNYAPIEQRLDALLARERQAARLLAEARANLQNPPRIYTETAIAQARGGVGFFQRVVPQMFEHAGGGRLSAARRSEFAATNESVVQALSAYVDWLQNDLLARSNGAFAIGAENFRRKLLYEEMIDTPLAQLVADGERELRRTQNEMRTVAEEIAPGRDVRDVLRLLGREHPTADGLVGETRAELDRIRAFVRANNILTVSARENLIVAETPEYARSLSFASMDAPGAFERVATEAYYYVTPPDPAWDAQRREEHLSFYNHYSLPIVSIHEVYPGHYYQFLALPRTTSRVRVALAANSFVEGWAHYCEQMMLDEGYGGNNPKLRLAQLSAALTRLCRYLVGLKMHTAGMTYDEGVEFFMREGYMERTNAEREARRGTADPTYLVYTLGKMEIMRLRADYQQRVGDQFRLGEFHDRLLSYGMPPIKILRMALLDESGGAANATANEPMEDQTRAVEFTVLATGTMSGHEGGRALELIMNEDEWRRVWGEIGAGRPTPDVNFTTQAVIVAFQGQRPTGGYGISVRSIRRDGTVLAVNVEERRPASGDVTTQVITSPFVAVAIPRPAAGTSVRFAAEAGAPKPAARRILPTRRRGVRRR
;
A
#
# COMPACT_ATOMS: atom_id res chain seq x y z
N MET A 1 -11.00 -55.05 -42.47
CA MET A 1 -11.77 -54.24 -43.45
C MET A 1 -11.12 -52.87 -43.46
N LEU A 2 -10.39 -52.40 -44.50
CA LEU A 2 -10.80 -52.13 -45.90
C LEU A 2 -12.04 -51.20 -45.91
N ILE A 3 -12.11 -49.99 -46.50
CA ILE A 3 -11.68 -49.42 -47.81
C ILE A 3 -11.48 -47.88 -47.61
N SER A 4 -10.67 -47.05 -48.32
CA SER A 4 -9.50 -47.19 -49.24
C SER A 4 -8.86 -45.79 -49.51
N ARG A 5 -7.81 -45.74 -50.35
CA ARG A 5 -7.17 -44.56 -51.00
C ARG A 5 -7.77 -44.32 -52.42
N PRO A 6 -7.57 -43.20 -53.17
CA PRO A 6 -6.24 -42.76 -53.69
C PRO A 6 -6.00 -41.25 -53.96
N ALA A 7 -4.84 -41.03 -54.60
CA ALA A 7 -4.19 -39.87 -55.28
C ALA A 7 -5.08 -39.02 -56.23
N SER A 8 -4.63 -37.97 -56.95
CA SER A 8 -3.31 -37.38 -57.33
C SER A 8 -3.50 -35.85 -57.56
N GLU A 9 -2.51 -34.94 -57.63
CA GLU A 9 -1.62 -34.67 -58.78
C GLU A 9 -0.55 -33.58 -58.47
N THR A 10 0.70 -33.91 -58.79
CA THR A 10 1.76 -33.20 -59.55
C THR A 10 1.95 -31.67 -59.61
N CYS A 11 3.21 -31.30 -59.31
CA CYS A 11 4.06 -30.12 -59.63
C CYS A 11 4.23 -29.86 -61.17
N PRO A 12 5.11 -28.97 -61.73
CA PRO A 12 6.11 -28.04 -61.13
C PRO A 12 6.32 -26.66 -61.82
N LEU A 13 7.32 -25.87 -61.37
CA LEU A 13 8.39 -25.17 -62.13
C LEU A 13 9.27 -24.39 -61.10
N LEU A 14 10.53 -24.74 -60.78
CA LEU A 14 11.80 -24.56 -61.53
C LEU A 14 12.17 -23.08 -61.78
N SER A 15 13.41 -22.60 -61.59
CA SER A 15 14.70 -23.29 -61.33
C SER A 15 15.76 -22.36 -60.69
N GLY A 16 16.83 -22.96 -60.14
CA GLY A 16 18.12 -22.29 -59.89
C GLY A 16 18.99 -22.97 -58.83
N LEU A 17 19.82 -23.95 -59.22
CA LEU A 17 20.74 -24.71 -58.34
C LEU A 17 22.20 -24.54 -58.77
N ASN A 18 23.13 -25.05 -57.95
CA ASN A 18 24.58 -25.27 -58.18
C ASN A 18 25.55 -24.12 -57.80
N SER A 19 26.68 -24.34 -57.11
CA SER A 19 27.22 -25.59 -56.50
C SER A 19 28.37 -25.35 -55.49
N PHE A 20 28.83 -26.47 -54.91
CA PHE A 20 30.12 -26.77 -54.27
C PHE A 20 30.42 -26.38 -52.80
N ARG A 21 30.38 -27.44 -51.97
CA ARG A 21 31.11 -27.59 -50.69
C ARG A 21 32.54 -28.09 -50.95
N GLY A 22 33.49 -27.81 -50.06
CA GLY A 22 34.68 -28.68 -49.88
C GLY A 22 35.85 -28.10 -49.08
N ALA A 23 36.38 -28.91 -48.14
CA ALA A 23 37.64 -28.78 -47.37
C ALA A 23 37.78 -27.54 -46.44
N LEU A 24 37.86 -27.59 -45.10
CA LEU A 24 38.41 -28.51 -44.07
C LEU A 24 39.81 -28.10 -43.54
N ARG A 25 39.87 -28.01 -42.21
CA ARG A 25 41.01 -27.75 -41.30
C ARG A 25 42.31 -28.50 -41.66
N LEU A 26 43.50 -27.95 -41.33
CA LEU A 26 44.31 -28.29 -40.12
C LEU A 26 45.72 -27.60 -40.13
N LEU A 27 46.44 -27.62 -38.99
CA LEU A 27 47.90 -27.41 -38.77
C LEU A 27 48.40 -25.92 -38.63
N LEU A 28 49.31 -25.52 -37.71
CA LEU A 28 49.82 -26.10 -36.44
C LEU A 28 50.73 -25.09 -35.62
N ARG A 29 50.61 -25.01 -34.27
CA ARG A 29 51.68 -24.75 -33.22
C ARG A 29 52.60 -23.47 -33.29
N LYS A 30 53.28 -22.97 -32.23
CA LYS A 30 53.24 -23.01 -30.72
C LYS A 30 54.26 -21.97 -30.15
N LYS A 31 54.10 -21.57 -28.88
CA LYS A 31 55.06 -20.97 -27.88
C LYS A 31 54.61 -19.60 -27.34
N LEU A 32 54.83 -19.15 -26.09
CA LEU A 32 54.86 -19.72 -24.71
C LEU A 32 55.48 -18.65 -23.76
N ILE A 33 54.73 -18.22 -22.72
CA ILE A 33 55.16 -17.86 -21.33
C ILE A 33 55.88 -16.52 -21.00
N ALA A 34 55.53 -16.01 -19.80
CA ALA A 34 56.10 -14.95 -18.92
C ALA A 34 55.62 -13.49 -19.14
N GLY A 35 55.38 -12.66 -18.09
CA GLY A 35 55.32 -12.97 -16.65
C GLY A 35 55.41 -11.73 -15.71
N ALA A 36 54.39 -11.55 -14.85
CA ALA A 36 54.41 -10.95 -13.50
C ALA A 36 54.83 -9.47 -13.20
N CYS A 37 53.86 -8.73 -12.63
CA CYS A 37 53.88 -7.96 -11.35
C CYS A 37 55.08 -7.11 -10.84
N VAL A 38 54.75 -5.83 -10.54
CA VAL A 38 55.02 -5.05 -9.29
C VAL A 38 56.47 -4.74 -8.85
N LEU A 39 56.79 -3.43 -8.77
CA LEU A 39 57.44 -2.66 -7.66
C LEU A 39 57.47 -1.17 -8.15
N CYS A 40 57.02 -0.10 -7.47
CA CYS A 40 57.25 0.49 -6.13
C CYS A 40 58.41 1.51 -6.03
N VAL A 41 58.08 2.70 -5.47
CA VAL A 41 58.94 3.67 -4.74
C VAL A 41 59.93 4.53 -5.57
N ALA A 42 60.29 5.78 -5.21
CA ALA A 42 59.59 6.98 -4.65
C ALA A 42 60.61 8.15 -4.55
N LEU A 43 60.14 9.42 -4.52
CA LEU A 43 60.82 10.62 -3.95
C LEU A 43 62.16 11.07 -4.61
N ALA A 44 62.60 12.34 -4.59
CA ALA A 44 62.01 13.66 -4.32
C ALA A 44 62.99 14.75 -4.85
N LEU A 45 62.58 16.03 -4.94
CA LEU A 45 63.39 17.25 -4.63
C LEU A 45 62.55 18.55 -4.83
N VAL A 46 63.04 19.69 -4.34
CA VAL A 46 62.20 20.79 -3.80
C VAL A 46 62.77 22.22 -4.04
N TRP A 47 61.90 23.19 -4.45
CA TRP A 47 62.04 24.69 -4.51
C TRP A 47 63.24 25.26 -5.36
N PRO A 48 63.35 26.59 -5.69
CA PRO A 48 62.43 27.71 -5.43
C PRO A 48 62.09 28.75 -6.55
N ASP A 49 61.00 29.50 -6.32
CA ASP A 49 60.61 30.90 -6.73
C ASP A 49 60.70 31.33 -8.22
N SER A 50 59.98 32.33 -8.78
CA SER A 50 59.08 33.41 -8.34
C SER A 50 57.95 33.58 -9.40
N GLY A 51 56.80 34.25 -9.28
CA GLY A 51 56.35 35.33 -8.39
C GLY A 51 55.58 36.39 -9.22
N ALA A 52 54.24 36.35 -9.26
CA ALA A 52 53.38 37.42 -9.80
C ALA A 52 51.98 37.36 -9.17
N ALA A 53 51.43 38.52 -8.76
CA ALA A 53 50.32 38.59 -7.81
C ALA A 53 48.92 38.75 -8.45
N GLN A 54 47.89 38.12 -7.87
CA GLN A 54 46.50 38.57 -8.02
C GLN A 54 45.68 38.47 -6.71
N ARG A 55 45.45 39.66 -6.14
CA ARG A 55 44.42 40.10 -5.17
C ARG A 55 43.55 39.01 -4.50
N HIS A 56 43.75 38.81 -3.20
CA HIS A 56 42.83 38.06 -2.34
C HIS A 56 41.41 38.67 -2.32
N ARG A 57 40.43 37.97 -2.90
CA ARG A 57 39.07 37.98 -2.35
C ARG A 57 39.04 37.02 -1.16
N ARG A 58 38.64 37.50 0.03
CA ARG A 58 38.34 36.62 1.17
C ARG A 58 37.20 35.69 0.76
N ARG A 59 37.47 34.38 0.66
CA ARG A 59 36.41 33.36 0.64
C ARG A 59 35.65 33.46 1.97
N PRO A 60 34.31 33.47 1.98
CA PRO A 60 33.56 33.11 3.18
C PRO A 60 33.96 31.70 3.61
N ALA A 61 34.00 31.45 4.92
CA ALA A 61 34.16 30.09 5.42
C ALA A 61 33.01 29.20 4.87
N PRO A 62 33.26 27.90 4.60
CA PRO A 62 32.18 27.01 4.20
C PRO A 62 31.12 26.97 5.30
N VAL A 63 29.89 27.31 4.95
CA VAL A 63 28.74 27.12 5.84
C VAL A 63 28.64 25.62 6.10
N SER A 64 28.90 25.21 7.35
CA SER A 64 28.75 23.83 7.77
C SER A 64 27.30 23.42 7.53
N SER A 65 27.10 22.43 6.66
CA SER A 65 25.77 22.04 6.20
C SER A 65 24.99 21.31 7.29
N SER A 66 23.66 21.48 7.25
CA SER A 66 22.70 20.73 8.07
C SER A 66 22.84 19.20 7.98
N ALA A 67 23.50 18.70 6.92
CA ALA A 67 23.82 17.29 6.73
C ALA A 67 24.59 16.66 7.91
N GLY A 68 25.40 17.43 8.65
CA GLY A 68 26.15 16.90 9.80
C GLY A 68 25.29 16.55 11.02
N LEU A 69 24.15 17.21 11.23
CA LEU A 69 23.35 17.08 12.46
C LEU A 69 22.45 15.83 12.47
N ASN A 70 22.02 15.38 11.29
CA ASN A 70 21.11 14.24 11.12
C ASN A 70 21.85 12.94 10.77
N ALA A 71 23.11 13.01 10.32
CA ALA A 71 23.86 11.86 9.82
C ALA A 71 23.92 10.66 10.78
N ALA A 72 24.11 10.91 12.09
CA ALA A 72 24.17 9.84 13.10
C ALA A 72 22.77 9.25 13.42
N PRO A 73 21.71 10.04 13.72
CA PRO A 73 20.34 9.54 13.78
C PRO A 73 19.90 8.74 12.54
N ASP A 74 20.15 9.26 11.34
CA ASP A 74 19.78 8.61 10.08
C ASP A 74 20.54 7.28 9.88
N ALA A 75 21.84 7.25 10.19
CA ALA A 75 22.63 6.03 10.16
C ALA A 75 22.12 4.98 11.17
N ARG A 76 21.66 5.42 12.34
CA ARG A 76 21.07 4.54 13.35
C ARG A 76 19.74 3.94 12.89
N VAL A 77 18.89 4.71 12.20
CA VAL A 77 17.65 4.17 11.59
C VAL A 77 17.98 3.14 10.51
N ARG A 78 18.93 3.42 9.61
CA ARG A 78 19.37 2.45 8.59
C ARG A 78 19.91 1.15 9.21
N GLN A 79 20.73 1.25 10.25
CA GLN A 79 21.22 0.08 10.98
C GLN A 79 20.06 -0.75 11.57
N LEU A 80 19.12 -0.10 12.26
CA LEU A 80 17.95 -0.78 12.86
C LEU A 80 17.05 -1.42 11.79
N ALA A 81 16.93 -0.79 10.61
CA ALA A 81 16.22 -1.36 9.47
C ALA A 81 16.90 -2.63 8.94
N ASP A 82 18.22 -2.60 8.70
CA ASP A 82 18.96 -3.78 8.22
C ASP A 82 18.97 -4.93 9.25
N GLU A 83 19.07 -4.61 10.55
CA GLU A 83 18.93 -5.58 11.66
C GLU A 83 17.53 -6.18 11.74
N TYR A 84 16.48 -5.37 11.55
CA TYR A 84 15.11 -5.85 11.56
C TYR A 84 14.80 -6.75 10.38
N LEU A 85 15.10 -6.29 9.16
CA LEU A 85 14.80 -6.99 7.91
C LEU A 85 15.47 -8.36 7.88
N ARG A 86 16.74 -8.46 8.30
CA ARG A 86 17.43 -9.75 8.41
C ARG A 86 16.67 -10.72 9.31
N GLY A 87 16.39 -10.35 10.56
CA GLY A 87 15.67 -11.25 11.47
C GLY A 87 14.21 -11.51 11.07
N TYR A 88 13.59 -10.58 10.34
CA TYR A 88 12.24 -10.76 9.78
C TYR A 88 12.22 -11.82 8.67
N TYR A 89 13.26 -11.86 7.84
CA TYR A 89 13.47 -12.89 6.82
C TYR A 89 13.95 -14.22 7.41
N GLU A 90 14.76 -14.23 8.47
CA GLU A 90 15.09 -15.44 9.23
C GLU A 90 13.83 -16.09 9.85
N PHE A 91 12.84 -15.29 10.26
CA PHE A 91 11.55 -15.78 10.78
C PHE A 91 10.51 -16.11 9.69
N ASN A 92 10.66 -15.56 8.48
CA ASN A 92 9.76 -15.75 7.33
C ASN A 92 10.55 -16.01 6.02
N PRO A 93 11.33 -17.10 5.95
CA PRO A 93 12.23 -17.37 4.82
C PRO A 93 11.51 -17.57 3.47
N THR A 94 10.27 -18.06 3.48
CA THR A 94 9.46 -18.23 2.25
C THR A 94 9.13 -16.86 1.64
N LYS A 95 8.80 -15.86 2.45
CA LYS A 95 8.60 -14.47 2.00
C LYS A 95 9.91 -13.84 1.48
N ALA A 96 11.05 -14.19 2.07
CA ALA A 96 12.35 -13.73 1.60
C ALA A 96 12.69 -14.27 0.20
N THR A 97 12.48 -15.58 -0.04
CA THR A 97 12.58 -16.20 -1.37
C THR A 97 11.66 -15.51 -2.38
N ALA A 98 10.40 -15.24 -2.03
CA ALA A 98 9.45 -14.56 -2.90
C ALA A 98 9.88 -13.13 -3.27
N LEU A 99 10.68 -12.47 -2.43
CA LEU A 99 11.30 -11.17 -2.71
C LEU A 99 12.62 -11.26 -3.50
N GLY A 100 13.11 -12.46 -3.83
CA GLY A 100 14.38 -12.68 -4.55
C GLY A 100 15.63 -12.71 -3.65
N LEU A 101 15.47 -13.01 -2.35
CA LEU A 101 16.56 -13.13 -1.38
C LEU A 101 16.93 -14.61 -1.17
N HIS A 102 17.79 -15.12 -2.06
CA HIS A 102 18.11 -16.54 -2.16
C HIS A 102 18.98 -17.09 -1.02
N GLU A 103 19.51 -16.25 -0.14
CA GLU A 103 20.22 -16.69 1.07
C GLU A 103 19.31 -17.39 2.10
N TYR A 104 17.99 -17.32 1.94
CA TYR A 104 16.99 -17.96 2.80
C TYR A 104 16.35 -19.23 2.18
N ASP A 105 16.70 -19.61 0.95
CA ASP A 105 15.96 -20.62 0.18
C ASP A 105 15.96 -22.03 0.80
N ALA A 106 17.01 -22.39 1.56
CA ALA A 106 17.08 -23.68 2.27
C ALA A 106 16.30 -23.71 3.60
N GLN A 107 15.74 -22.59 4.05
CA GLN A 107 15.08 -22.44 5.35
C GLN A 107 13.55 -22.52 5.19
N LEU A 108 12.87 -23.15 6.15
CA LEU A 108 11.40 -23.18 6.26
C LEU A 108 10.98 -22.64 7.64
N GLU A 109 9.92 -21.84 7.67
CA GLU A 109 9.34 -21.20 8.86
C GLU A 109 9.30 -22.12 10.10
N ALA A 110 9.89 -21.68 11.21
CA ALA A 110 9.73 -22.34 12.51
C ALA A 110 8.57 -21.70 13.28
N ARG A 111 7.56 -22.49 13.64
CA ARG A 111 6.32 -22.01 14.28
C ARG A 111 6.07 -22.62 15.66
N SER A 112 7.04 -23.29 16.26
CA SER A 112 6.99 -23.69 17.68
C SER A 112 6.82 -22.48 18.62
N SER A 113 6.24 -22.72 19.79
CA SER A 113 6.06 -21.72 20.85
C SER A 113 7.34 -20.97 21.19
N ASP A 114 8.48 -21.67 21.26
CA ASP A 114 9.79 -21.08 21.51
C ASP A 114 10.29 -20.20 20.36
N ALA A 115 10.00 -20.55 19.11
CA ALA A 115 10.34 -19.73 17.94
C ALA A 115 9.55 -18.41 17.94
N ILE A 116 8.23 -18.51 18.16
CA ILE A 116 7.33 -17.35 18.29
C ILE A 116 7.74 -16.47 19.47
N ALA A 117 8.04 -17.06 20.63
CA ALA A 117 8.46 -16.31 21.82
C ALA A 117 9.84 -15.64 21.64
N ARG A 118 10.77 -16.25 20.88
CA ARG A 118 12.02 -15.59 20.48
C ARG A 118 11.75 -14.38 19.58
N GLU A 119 10.88 -14.53 18.59
CA GLU A 119 10.55 -13.45 17.67
C GLU A 119 9.88 -12.27 18.37
N VAL A 120 8.86 -12.53 19.19
CA VAL A 120 8.19 -11.52 20.02
C VAL A 120 9.20 -10.71 20.85
N ARG A 121 10.22 -11.37 21.43
CA ARG A 121 11.30 -10.68 22.16
C ARG A 121 12.18 -9.83 21.24
N ARG A 122 12.53 -10.32 20.03
CA ARG A 122 13.31 -9.59 19.03
C ARG A 122 12.58 -8.32 18.57
N VAL A 123 11.31 -8.44 18.20
CA VAL A 123 10.46 -7.33 17.73
C VAL A 123 10.26 -6.28 18.84
N ARG A 124 9.97 -6.70 20.07
CA ARG A 124 9.90 -5.79 21.24
C ARG A 124 11.23 -5.06 21.51
N ALA A 125 12.36 -5.76 21.39
CA ALA A 125 13.69 -5.15 21.55
C ALA A 125 14.00 -4.12 20.45
N LEU A 126 13.54 -4.31 19.23
CA LEU A 126 13.60 -3.29 18.18
C LEU A 126 12.74 -2.08 18.51
N LEU A 127 11.46 -2.28 18.87
CA LEU A 127 10.55 -1.19 19.21
C LEU A 127 11.09 -0.33 20.37
N ALA A 128 11.69 -0.96 21.39
CA ALA A 128 12.35 -0.26 22.49
C ALA A 128 13.60 0.54 22.05
N GLN A 129 14.30 0.13 20.99
CA GLN A 129 15.40 0.88 20.40
C GLN A 129 14.88 2.04 19.54
N LEU A 130 13.84 1.83 18.73
CA LEU A 130 13.20 2.87 17.92
C LEU A 130 12.60 3.98 18.80
N ALA A 131 11.99 3.64 19.94
CA ALA A 131 11.47 4.61 20.91
C ALA A 131 12.54 5.53 21.52
N ARG A 132 13.83 5.16 21.43
CA ARG A 132 14.97 5.98 21.88
C ARG A 132 15.58 6.83 20.76
N THR A 133 15.16 6.64 19.51
CA THR A 133 15.61 7.44 18.38
C THR A 133 14.83 8.76 18.33
N PRO A 134 15.50 9.92 18.37
CA PRO A 134 14.82 11.22 18.32
C PRO A 134 14.28 11.50 16.90
N GLU A 135 13.00 11.20 16.66
CA GLU A 135 12.33 11.36 15.35
C GLU A 135 12.53 12.77 14.74
N TRP A 136 12.53 13.81 15.58
CA TRP A 136 12.73 15.21 15.21
C TRP A 136 14.15 15.55 14.71
N ARG A 137 15.12 14.63 14.83
CA ARG A 137 16.49 14.77 14.30
C ARG A 137 16.73 13.98 13.02
N LEU A 138 15.71 13.31 12.48
CA LEU A 138 15.84 12.54 11.25
C LEU A 138 15.71 13.47 10.03
N SER A 139 16.41 13.16 8.95
CA SER A 139 16.03 13.68 7.62
C SER A 139 14.64 13.17 7.21
N PRO A 140 13.91 13.83 6.28
CA PRO A 140 12.61 13.36 5.82
C PRO A 140 12.61 11.89 5.37
N GLU A 141 13.60 11.50 4.56
CA GLU A 141 13.78 10.11 4.10
C GLU A 141 13.96 9.11 5.26
N ALA A 142 14.86 9.41 6.20
CA ALA A 142 15.07 8.55 7.37
C ALA A 142 13.85 8.54 8.30
N ARG A 143 13.06 9.61 8.34
CA ARG A 143 11.80 9.69 9.09
C ARG A 143 10.73 8.81 8.46
N TYR A 144 10.59 8.80 7.14
CA TYR A 144 9.66 7.90 6.45
C TYR A 144 9.99 6.44 6.72
N ASP A 145 11.27 6.06 6.59
CA ASP A 145 11.74 4.71 6.89
C ASP A 145 11.52 4.34 8.36
N PHE A 146 11.80 5.25 9.29
CA PHE A 146 11.55 5.07 10.72
C PHE A 146 10.06 4.83 11.04
N LEU A 147 9.16 5.60 10.42
CA LEU A 147 7.71 5.45 10.61
C LEU A 147 7.20 4.11 10.07
N VAL A 148 7.61 3.71 8.85
CA VAL A 148 7.23 2.43 8.24
C VAL A 148 7.78 1.25 9.06
N LEU A 149 9.05 1.31 9.45
CA LEU A 149 9.71 0.29 10.27
C LEU A 149 9.03 0.13 11.63
N ARG A 150 8.68 1.24 12.29
CA ARG A 150 7.97 1.22 13.58
C ARG A 150 6.58 0.61 13.43
N ALA A 151 5.82 1.03 12.43
CA ALA A 151 4.45 0.56 12.21
C ALA A 151 4.42 -0.94 11.86
N HIS A 152 5.26 -1.41 10.93
CA HIS A 152 5.35 -2.82 10.59
C HIS A 152 5.80 -3.69 11.79
N ALA A 153 6.74 -3.23 12.61
CA ALA A 153 7.15 -3.94 13.82
C ALA A 153 6.03 -3.99 14.89
N GLN A 154 5.13 -2.99 14.93
CA GLN A 154 3.92 -3.05 15.76
C GLN A 154 2.88 -4.03 15.18
N GLY A 155 2.77 -4.12 13.85
CA GLY A 155 1.91 -5.08 13.15
C GLY A 155 2.31 -6.54 13.39
N GLU A 156 3.60 -6.88 13.23
CA GLU A 156 4.12 -8.21 13.56
C GLU A 156 3.84 -8.59 15.02
N LEU A 157 3.99 -7.64 15.95
CA LEU A 157 3.72 -7.90 17.37
C LEU A 157 2.23 -8.15 17.62
N LEU A 158 1.34 -7.39 16.98
CA LEU A 158 -0.11 -7.59 17.02
C LEU A 158 -0.50 -8.98 16.48
N GLU A 159 0.06 -9.39 15.35
CA GLU A 159 -0.21 -10.71 14.74
C GLU A 159 0.31 -11.87 15.60
N LEU A 160 1.48 -11.72 16.24
CA LEU A 160 2.06 -12.78 17.07
C LEU A 160 1.42 -12.87 18.47
N GLU A 161 1.01 -11.74 19.08
CA GLU A 161 0.57 -11.69 20.48
C GLU A 161 -0.94 -11.52 20.70
N ASP A 162 -1.65 -10.85 19.80
CA ASP A 162 -3.07 -10.49 19.97
C ASP A 162 -4.00 -11.24 19.00
N VAL A 163 -3.69 -11.20 17.69
CA VAL A 163 -4.54 -11.81 16.64
C VAL A 163 -4.27 -13.31 16.48
N ARG A 164 -3.00 -13.71 16.56
CA ARG A 164 -2.54 -15.10 16.62
C ARG A 164 -3.10 -16.02 15.52
N MET A 165 -3.02 -15.59 14.26
CA MET A 165 -3.41 -16.47 13.13
C MET A 165 -2.65 -17.81 13.14
N TRP A 166 -1.47 -17.89 13.75
CA TRP A 166 -0.72 -19.12 13.98
C TRP A 166 -1.40 -20.12 14.96
N GLN A 167 -2.30 -19.68 15.85
CA GLN A 167 -3.15 -20.52 16.71
C GLN A 167 -4.56 -20.74 16.14
N HIS A 168 -5.06 -19.77 15.36
CA HIS A 168 -6.46 -19.75 14.94
C HIS A 168 -6.70 -20.18 13.51
N ASN A 169 -5.73 -20.07 12.60
CA ASN A 169 -5.90 -20.41 11.18
C ASN A 169 -5.07 -21.64 10.78
N PRO A 170 -5.68 -22.85 10.69
CA PRO A 170 -4.98 -24.05 10.25
C PRO A 170 -4.42 -23.96 8.83
N ASN A 171 -5.01 -23.09 8.00
CA ASN A 171 -4.65 -22.94 6.59
C ASN A 171 -3.26 -22.32 6.39
N LEU A 172 -2.78 -21.55 7.37
CA LEU A 172 -1.44 -20.94 7.38
C LEU A 172 -0.34 -21.98 7.13
N TYR A 173 -0.49 -23.19 7.65
CA TYR A 173 0.55 -24.23 7.61
C TYR A 173 0.63 -24.95 6.26
N ASN A 174 -0.50 -25.29 5.63
CA ASN A 174 -0.49 -25.93 4.30
C ASN A 174 -0.22 -24.93 3.17
N VAL A 175 -0.63 -23.66 3.32
CA VAL A 175 -0.27 -22.61 2.35
C VAL A 175 1.23 -22.35 2.37
N LEU A 176 1.84 -22.17 3.55
CA LEU A 176 3.30 -22.02 3.68
C LEU A 176 4.07 -23.16 3.00
N LEU A 177 3.62 -24.42 3.12
CA LEU A 177 4.29 -25.53 2.44
C LEU A 177 4.26 -25.41 0.92
N ALA A 178 3.11 -25.08 0.33
CA ALA A 178 2.98 -24.90 -1.12
C ALA A 178 3.81 -23.70 -1.62
N GLU A 179 3.73 -22.55 -0.94
CA GLU A 179 4.51 -21.35 -1.27
C GLU A 179 6.02 -21.57 -1.13
N SER A 180 6.45 -22.39 -0.16
CA SER A 180 7.86 -22.65 0.11
C SER A 180 8.60 -23.33 -1.05
N VAL A 181 7.89 -24.03 -1.94
CA VAL A 181 8.47 -24.72 -3.10
C VAL A 181 8.20 -24.01 -4.43
N ASP A 182 7.12 -23.22 -4.54
CA ASP A 182 6.69 -22.58 -5.80
C ASP A 182 7.81 -21.74 -6.43
N ASN A 183 8.27 -20.69 -5.74
CA ASN A 183 9.27 -19.78 -6.30
C ASN A 183 10.63 -20.45 -6.56
N ILE A 184 11.00 -21.49 -5.80
CA ILE A 184 12.24 -22.24 -6.04
C ILE A 184 12.20 -22.97 -7.38
N LEU A 185 11.07 -23.59 -7.72
CA LEU A 185 10.92 -24.33 -8.98
C LEU A 185 10.59 -23.41 -10.16
N LYS A 186 9.68 -22.45 -9.94
CA LYS A 186 9.15 -21.51 -10.95
C LYS A 186 10.19 -20.52 -11.48
N ARG A 187 11.06 -19.98 -10.60
CA ARG A 187 12.02 -18.93 -10.97
C ARG A 187 13.39 -19.53 -11.33
N ASN A 188 13.93 -19.16 -12.49
CA ASN A 188 15.20 -19.69 -13.00
C ASN A 188 16.42 -18.85 -12.56
N TYR A 189 16.54 -18.57 -11.27
CA TYR A 189 17.60 -17.70 -10.71
C TYR A 189 18.96 -18.40 -10.56
N ALA A 190 18.98 -19.74 -10.58
CA ALA A 190 20.17 -20.57 -10.38
C ALA A 190 20.05 -21.91 -11.13
N PRO A 191 21.16 -22.65 -11.34
CA PRO A 191 21.14 -24.01 -11.87
C PRO A 191 20.23 -24.94 -11.06
N ILE A 192 19.57 -25.89 -11.73
CA ILE A 192 18.58 -26.78 -11.12
C ILE A 192 19.19 -27.66 -10.02
N GLU A 193 20.48 -27.97 -10.10
CA GLU A 193 21.26 -28.65 -9.06
C GLU A 193 21.17 -27.92 -7.71
N GLN A 194 21.40 -26.60 -7.73
CA GLN A 194 21.39 -25.74 -6.54
C GLN A 194 19.98 -25.46 -6.05
N ARG A 195 19.03 -25.23 -6.97
CA ARG A 195 17.61 -25.04 -6.62
C ARG A 195 17.01 -26.30 -5.99
N LEU A 196 17.45 -27.49 -6.44
CA LEU A 196 17.07 -28.75 -5.80
C LEU A 196 17.61 -28.86 -4.37
N ASP A 197 18.84 -28.45 -4.06
CA ASP A 197 19.33 -28.52 -2.67
C ASP A 197 18.47 -27.68 -1.70
N ALA A 198 18.02 -26.50 -2.13
CA ALA A 198 17.09 -25.67 -1.36
C ALA A 198 15.71 -26.32 -1.21
N LEU A 199 15.14 -26.87 -2.31
CA LEU A 199 13.88 -27.61 -2.31
C LEU A 199 13.92 -28.79 -1.31
N LEU A 200 14.92 -29.65 -1.43
CA LEU A 200 15.11 -30.81 -0.54
C LEU A 200 15.25 -30.39 0.93
N ALA A 201 15.94 -29.27 1.20
CA ALA A 201 16.08 -28.75 2.55
C ALA A 201 14.72 -28.31 3.13
N ARG A 202 13.85 -27.67 2.34
CA ARG A 202 12.48 -27.29 2.75
C ARG A 202 11.56 -28.49 2.92
N GLU A 203 11.52 -29.41 1.96
CA GLU A 203 10.68 -30.62 2.03
C GLU A 203 10.97 -31.47 3.27
N ARG A 204 12.25 -31.64 3.63
CA ARG A 204 12.68 -32.33 4.86
C ARG A 204 12.18 -31.68 6.16
N GLN A 205 11.81 -30.39 6.12
CA GLN A 205 11.28 -29.65 7.27
C GLN A 205 9.75 -29.68 7.35
N ALA A 206 9.05 -30.19 6.34
CA ALA A 206 7.57 -30.15 6.29
C ALA A 206 6.90 -30.89 7.44
N ALA A 207 7.41 -32.07 7.80
CA ALA A 207 6.90 -32.86 8.93
C ALA A 207 7.05 -32.12 10.27
N ARG A 208 8.12 -31.33 10.46
CA ARG A 208 8.29 -30.46 11.63
C ARG A 208 7.21 -29.38 11.65
N LEU A 209 7.05 -28.64 10.56
CA LEU A 209 6.08 -27.53 10.48
C LEU A 209 4.64 -28.02 10.75
N LEU A 210 4.26 -29.20 10.25
CA LEU A 210 2.94 -29.78 10.51
C LEU A 210 2.79 -30.34 11.94
N ALA A 211 3.88 -30.76 12.59
CA ALA A 211 3.85 -31.09 14.01
C ALA A 211 3.71 -29.82 14.88
N GLU A 212 4.39 -28.72 14.54
CA GLU A 212 4.22 -27.40 15.17
C GLU A 212 2.78 -26.89 14.99
N ALA A 213 2.16 -27.10 13.82
CA ALA A 213 0.75 -26.81 13.57
C ALA A 213 -0.18 -27.52 14.57
N ARG A 214 0.00 -28.84 14.75
CA ARG A 214 -0.80 -29.64 15.69
C ARG A 214 -0.66 -29.19 17.15
N ALA A 215 0.52 -28.71 17.54
CA ALA A 215 0.75 -28.17 18.88
C ALA A 215 0.03 -26.83 19.10
N ASN A 216 -0.01 -25.96 18.09
CA ASN A 216 -0.55 -24.61 18.19
C ASN A 216 -2.08 -24.54 18.03
N LEU A 217 -2.64 -25.37 17.15
CA LEU A 217 -4.04 -25.31 16.72
C LEU A 217 -4.96 -26.07 17.70
N GLN A 218 -5.51 -25.35 18.67
CA GLN A 218 -6.35 -25.92 19.73
C GLN A 218 -7.85 -25.70 19.50
N ASN A 219 -8.27 -24.44 19.28
CA ASN A 219 -9.67 -24.07 19.07
C ASN A 219 -9.80 -23.00 17.95
N PRO A 220 -9.54 -23.36 16.68
CA PRO A 220 -9.74 -22.46 15.55
C PRO A 220 -11.23 -22.28 15.21
N PRO A 221 -11.60 -21.27 14.41
CA PRO A 221 -12.93 -21.19 13.83
C PRO A 221 -13.25 -22.37 12.93
N ARG A 222 -14.48 -22.87 13.00
CA ARG A 222 -14.95 -24.00 12.16
C ARG A 222 -14.73 -23.74 10.68
N ILE A 223 -15.12 -22.55 10.20
CA ILE A 223 -15.00 -22.15 8.80
C ILE A 223 -13.55 -22.14 8.31
N TYR A 224 -12.58 -21.78 9.16
CA TYR A 224 -11.15 -21.87 8.81
C TYR A 224 -10.69 -23.32 8.72
N THR A 225 -11.16 -24.20 9.61
CA THR A 225 -10.80 -25.62 9.60
C THR A 225 -11.37 -26.34 8.37
N GLU A 226 -12.63 -26.09 8.02
CA GLU A 226 -13.26 -26.61 6.81
C GLU A 226 -12.53 -26.14 5.54
N THR A 227 -12.15 -24.85 5.51
CA THR A 227 -11.38 -24.28 4.39
C THR A 227 -9.97 -24.90 4.31
N ALA A 228 -9.29 -25.09 5.44
CA ALA A 228 -7.99 -25.74 5.51
C ALA A 228 -8.03 -27.21 5.09
N ILE A 229 -9.09 -27.97 5.43
CA ILE A 229 -9.28 -29.35 4.94
C ILE A 229 -9.37 -29.37 3.41
N ALA A 230 -10.16 -28.45 2.82
CA ALA A 230 -10.28 -28.35 1.37
C ALA A 230 -8.95 -27.97 0.69
N GLN A 231 -8.25 -26.95 1.22
CA GLN A 231 -6.98 -26.50 0.64
C GLN A 231 -5.83 -27.48 0.88
N ALA A 232 -5.74 -28.14 2.05
CA ALA A 232 -4.70 -29.13 2.32
C ALA A 232 -4.86 -30.40 1.45
N ARG A 233 -6.10 -30.82 1.12
CA ARG A 233 -6.35 -31.84 0.09
C ARG A 233 -5.87 -31.39 -1.30
N GLY A 234 -6.10 -30.12 -1.65
CA GLY A 234 -5.50 -29.51 -2.84
C GLY A 234 -3.97 -29.56 -2.81
N GLY A 235 -3.36 -29.25 -1.66
CA GLY A 235 -1.93 -29.34 -1.42
C GLY A 235 -1.35 -30.74 -1.60
N VAL A 236 -2.04 -31.79 -1.13
CA VAL A 236 -1.67 -33.19 -1.42
C VAL A 236 -1.64 -33.43 -2.93
N GLY A 237 -2.68 -33.02 -3.66
CA GLY A 237 -2.74 -33.13 -5.13
C GLY A 237 -1.70 -32.29 -5.88
N PHE A 238 -1.24 -31.18 -5.28
CA PHE A 238 -0.16 -30.32 -5.78
C PHE A 238 1.20 -31.02 -5.65
N PHE A 239 1.58 -31.50 -4.46
CA PHE A 239 2.82 -32.25 -4.27
C PHE A 239 2.82 -33.60 -5.03
N GLN A 240 1.68 -34.26 -5.23
CA GLN A 240 1.60 -35.51 -6.00
C GLN A 240 1.78 -35.33 -7.52
N ARG A 241 1.43 -34.17 -8.09
CA ARG A 241 1.34 -33.99 -9.56
C ARG A 241 2.03 -32.75 -10.08
N VAL A 242 1.78 -31.61 -9.44
CA VAL A 242 2.26 -30.29 -9.88
C VAL A 242 3.75 -30.12 -9.58
N VAL A 243 4.20 -30.39 -8.35
CA VAL A 243 5.60 -30.22 -7.96
C VAL A 243 6.54 -31.09 -8.81
N PRO A 244 6.24 -32.37 -9.11
CA PRO A 244 7.00 -33.17 -10.09
C PRO A 244 7.03 -32.57 -11.51
N GLN A 245 5.91 -32.03 -12.01
CA GLN A 245 5.86 -31.39 -13.33
C GLN A 245 6.70 -30.10 -13.37
N MET A 246 6.62 -29.27 -12.32
CA MET A 246 7.44 -28.07 -12.17
C MET A 246 8.92 -28.42 -12.07
N PHE A 247 9.29 -29.47 -11.34
CA PHE A 247 10.67 -29.96 -11.24
C PHE A 247 11.23 -30.41 -12.60
N GLU A 248 10.48 -31.21 -13.37
CA GLU A 248 10.89 -31.61 -14.71
C GLU A 248 11.01 -30.40 -15.66
N HIS A 249 10.04 -29.47 -15.64
CA HIS A 249 10.08 -28.23 -16.42
C HIS A 249 11.30 -27.36 -16.07
N ALA A 250 11.64 -27.26 -14.78
CA ALA A 250 12.80 -26.53 -14.27
C ALA A 250 14.15 -27.18 -14.67
N GLY A 251 14.14 -28.36 -15.30
CA GLY A 251 15.31 -29.08 -15.78
C GLY A 251 15.64 -30.37 -15.03
N GLY A 252 14.77 -30.83 -14.12
CA GLY A 252 14.97 -32.00 -13.26
C GLY A 252 15.40 -33.26 -13.99
N GLY A 253 14.83 -33.55 -15.17
CA GLY A 253 15.18 -34.70 -16.01
C GLY A 253 16.63 -34.74 -16.51
N ARG A 254 17.39 -33.64 -16.38
CA ARG A 254 18.83 -33.57 -16.71
C ARG A 254 19.71 -34.06 -15.55
N LEU A 255 19.15 -34.17 -14.34
CA LEU A 255 19.88 -34.58 -13.14
C LEU A 255 20.10 -36.10 -13.09
N SER A 256 21.11 -36.51 -12.31
CA SER A 256 21.43 -37.92 -12.11
C SER A 256 20.24 -38.70 -11.52
N ALA A 257 20.18 -40.01 -11.81
CA ALA A 257 19.14 -40.88 -11.26
C ALA A 257 19.08 -40.84 -9.72
N ALA A 258 20.22 -40.72 -9.04
CA ALA A 258 20.29 -40.56 -7.60
C ALA A 258 19.59 -39.28 -7.11
N ARG A 259 19.84 -38.13 -7.75
CA ARG A 259 19.23 -36.84 -7.38
C ARG A 259 17.74 -36.78 -7.66
N ARG A 260 17.29 -37.40 -8.76
CA ARG A 260 15.85 -37.54 -9.05
C ARG A 260 15.15 -38.49 -8.07
N SER A 261 15.82 -39.56 -7.63
CA SER A 261 15.32 -40.45 -6.58
C SER A 261 15.27 -39.77 -5.21
N GLU A 262 16.21 -38.87 -4.92
CA GLU A 262 16.25 -38.07 -3.68
C GLU A 262 15.03 -37.13 -3.61
N PHE A 263 14.77 -36.38 -4.69
CA PHE A 263 13.58 -35.55 -4.84
C PHE A 263 12.27 -36.36 -4.70
N ALA A 264 12.15 -37.49 -5.41
CA ALA A 264 10.95 -38.31 -5.34
C ALA A 264 10.66 -38.78 -3.90
N ALA A 265 11.70 -39.15 -3.14
CA ALA A 265 11.55 -39.59 -1.75
C ALA A 265 11.19 -38.47 -0.77
N THR A 266 11.75 -37.25 -0.93
CA THR A 266 11.39 -36.12 -0.07
C THR A 266 10.01 -35.57 -0.38
N ASN A 267 9.66 -35.41 -1.67
CA ASN A 267 8.32 -34.99 -2.10
C ASN A 267 7.24 -35.98 -1.63
N GLU A 268 7.47 -37.29 -1.74
CA GLU A 268 6.58 -38.33 -1.19
C GLU A 268 6.44 -38.22 0.34
N SER A 269 7.53 -37.89 1.05
CA SER A 269 7.47 -37.63 2.50
C SER A 269 6.60 -36.42 2.85
N VAL A 270 6.59 -35.37 2.01
CA VAL A 270 5.68 -34.21 2.15
C VAL A 270 4.22 -34.63 1.88
N VAL A 271 3.97 -35.41 0.83
CA VAL A 271 2.64 -35.97 0.50
C VAL A 271 2.07 -36.75 1.68
N GLN A 272 2.87 -37.62 2.30
CA GLN A 272 2.46 -38.40 3.48
C GLN A 272 2.18 -37.52 4.70
N ALA A 273 3.06 -36.54 4.98
CA ALA A 273 2.88 -35.62 6.10
C ALA A 273 1.63 -34.73 5.95
N LEU A 274 1.38 -34.20 4.74
CA LEU A 274 0.17 -33.44 4.42
C LEU A 274 -1.09 -34.30 4.48
N SER A 275 -1.05 -35.54 4.00
CA SER A 275 -2.20 -36.47 4.08
C SER A 275 -2.56 -36.76 5.53
N ALA A 276 -1.57 -37.08 6.36
CA ALA A 276 -1.78 -37.25 7.81
C ALA A 276 -2.25 -35.95 8.49
N TYR A 277 -1.90 -34.77 7.99
CA TYR A 277 -2.44 -33.49 8.47
C TYR A 277 -3.90 -33.29 8.07
N VAL A 278 -4.30 -33.62 6.83
CA VAL A 278 -5.71 -33.63 6.39
C VAL A 278 -6.56 -34.54 7.28
N ASP A 279 -6.10 -35.76 7.53
CA ASP A 279 -6.82 -36.72 8.38
C ASP A 279 -6.97 -36.20 9.81
N TRP A 280 -5.93 -35.57 10.36
CA TRP A 280 -5.97 -34.95 11.68
C TRP A 280 -6.89 -33.73 11.74
N LEU A 281 -6.88 -32.86 10.72
CA LEU A 281 -7.78 -31.72 10.62
C LEU A 281 -9.25 -32.18 10.62
N GLN A 282 -9.55 -33.23 9.87
CA GLN A 282 -10.91 -33.76 9.72
C GLN A 282 -11.40 -34.54 10.93
N ASN A 283 -10.57 -35.41 11.51
CA ASN A 283 -11.00 -36.39 12.51
C ASN A 283 -10.72 -35.96 13.97
N ASP A 284 -9.84 -34.98 14.20
CA ASP A 284 -9.52 -34.44 15.53
C ASP A 284 -9.85 -32.95 15.65
N LEU A 285 -9.24 -32.10 14.81
CA LEU A 285 -9.36 -30.64 15.00
C LEU A 285 -10.79 -30.14 14.77
N LEU A 286 -11.43 -30.52 13.65
CA LEU A 286 -12.77 -30.05 13.26
C LEU A 286 -13.85 -30.31 14.32
N ALA A 287 -13.70 -31.37 15.13
CA ALA A 287 -14.62 -31.69 16.21
C ALA A 287 -14.56 -30.67 17.37
N ARG A 288 -13.39 -30.02 17.57
CA ARG A 288 -13.17 -28.99 18.59
C ARG A 288 -13.08 -27.56 18.04
N SER A 289 -13.16 -27.36 16.72
CA SER A 289 -13.11 -26.05 16.07
C SER A 289 -14.37 -25.19 16.33
N ASN A 290 -14.39 -24.49 17.46
CA ASN A 290 -15.50 -23.65 17.93
C ASN A 290 -15.08 -22.19 18.17
N GLY A 291 -13.94 -21.76 17.61
CA GLY A 291 -13.44 -20.39 17.74
C GLY A 291 -14.22 -19.36 16.91
N ALA A 292 -14.07 -18.08 17.26
CA ALA A 292 -14.60 -16.96 16.47
C ALA A 292 -13.55 -16.46 15.47
N PHE A 293 -13.97 -16.17 14.23
CA PHE A 293 -13.09 -15.59 13.19
C PHE A 293 -12.88 -14.08 13.36
N ALA A 294 -13.82 -13.39 14.01
CA ALA A 294 -13.77 -11.95 14.21
C ALA A 294 -12.63 -11.59 15.17
N ILE A 295 -11.75 -10.67 14.76
CA ILE A 295 -10.59 -10.25 15.57
C ILE A 295 -10.97 -9.20 16.63
N GLY A 296 -12.15 -8.59 16.51
CA GLY A 296 -12.66 -7.56 17.40
C GLY A 296 -12.22 -6.14 16.98
N ALA A 297 -13.06 -5.15 17.31
CA ALA A 297 -12.88 -3.76 16.89
C ALA A 297 -11.52 -3.14 17.27
N GLU A 298 -10.98 -3.45 18.46
CA GLU A 298 -9.69 -2.89 18.89
C GLU A 298 -8.51 -3.51 18.14
N ASN A 299 -8.50 -4.83 17.91
CA ASN A 299 -7.46 -5.46 17.09
C ASN A 299 -7.52 -4.97 15.64
N PHE A 300 -8.73 -4.82 15.10
CA PHE A 300 -8.94 -4.27 13.76
C PHE A 300 -8.42 -2.82 13.64
N ARG A 301 -8.72 -1.96 14.62
CA ARG A 301 -8.21 -0.58 14.69
C ARG A 301 -6.68 -0.56 14.82
N ARG A 302 -6.09 -1.44 15.63
CA ARG A 302 -4.63 -1.58 15.73
C ARG A 302 -4.01 -2.07 14.42
N LYS A 303 -4.61 -3.06 13.75
CA LYS A 303 -4.15 -3.61 12.47
C LYS A 303 -4.12 -2.52 11.39
N LEU A 304 -5.22 -1.78 11.22
CA LEU A 304 -5.29 -0.62 10.32
C LEU A 304 -4.24 0.46 10.63
N LEU A 305 -3.98 0.75 11.90
CA LEU A 305 -2.98 1.74 12.31
C LEU A 305 -1.54 1.27 12.04
N TYR A 306 -1.26 -0.02 12.13
CA TYR A 306 0.10 -0.56 12.03
C TYR A 306 0.49 -0.99 10.61
N GLU A 307 -0.46 -1.48 9.83
CA GLU A 307 -0.21 -1.94 8.46
C GLU A 307 -0.43 -0.81 7.43
N GLU A 308 -1.45 0.03 7.66
CA GLU A 308 -1.89 1.04 6.68
C GLU A 308 -1.78 2.50 7.22
N MET A 309 -1.35 2.69 8.47
CA MET A 309 -1.28 3.99 9.17
C MET A 309 -2.60 4.75 9.32
N ILE A 310 -3.73 4.04 9.26
CA ILE A 310 -5.08 4.61 9.35
C ILE A 310 -5.51 4.73 10.82
N ASP A 311 -5.82 5.96 11.22
CA ASP A 311 -6.38 6.32 12.53
C ASP A 311 -7.87 6.73 12.46
N THR A 312 -8.48 6.69 11.27
CA THR A 312 -9.90 6.97 11.03
C THR A 312 -10.82 6.06 11.87
N PRO A 313 -11.80 6.61 12.62
CA PRO A 313 -12.74 5.80 13.41
C PRO A 313 -13.52 4.80 12.56
N LEU A 314 -13.75 3.58 13.07
CA LEU A 314 -14.43 2.51 12.35
C LEU A 314 -15.84 2.89 11.86
N ALA A 315 -16.59 3.66 12.67
CA ALA A 315 -17.91 4.16 12.29
C ALA A 315 -17.85 5.14 11.09
N GLN A 316 -16.77 5.92 10.97
CA GLN A 316 -16.54 6.79 9.84
C GLN A 316 -16.19 5.96 8.59
N LEU A 317 -15.32 4.94 8.73
CA LEU A 317 -15.01 4.01 7.63
C LEU A 317 -16.27 3.31 7.10
N VAL A 318 -17.15 2.80 7.97
CA VAL A 318 -18.46 2.25 7.56
C VAL A 318 -19.26 3.27 6.77
N ALA A 319 -19.43 4.48 7.31
CA ALA A 319 -20.21 5.53 6.66
C ALA A 319 -19.61 5.94 5.31
N ASP A 320 -18.28 5.94 5.18
CA ASP A 320 -17.57 6.28 3.94
C ASP A 320 -17.80 5.21 2.87
N GLY A 321 -17.58 3.93 3.23
CA GLY A 321 -17.84 2.79 2.35
C GLY A 321 -19.32 2.67 1.93
N GLU A 322 -20.27 2.96 2.83
CA GLU A 322 -21.70 2.95 2.50
C GLU A 322 -22.11 4.09 1.55
N ARG A 323 -21.53 5.29 1.72
CA ARG A 323 -21.76 6.40 0.76
C ARG A 323 -21.19 6.07 -0.61
N GLU A 324 -19.98 5.52 -0.68
CA GLU A 324 -19.34 5.17 -1.95
C GLU A 324 -20.06 3.99 -2.62
N LEU A 325 -20.48 2.96 -1.88
CA LEU A 325 -21.31 1.85 -2.37
C LEU A 325 -22.58 2.38 -3.07
N ARG A 326 -23.31 3.28 -2.41
CA ARG A 326 -24.52 3.88 -2.97
C ARG A 326 -24.21 4.78 -4.18
N ARG A 327 -23.10 5.52 -4.17
CA ARG A 327 -22.63 6.32 -5.31
C ARG A 327 -22.37 5.44 -6.53
N THR A 328 -21.57 4.39 -6.37
CA THR A 328 -21.26 3.41 -7.44
C THR A 328 -22.52 2.73 -7.96
N GLN A 329 -23.42 2.24 -7.09
CA GLN A 329 -24.69 1.64 -7.52
C GLN A 329 -25.58 2.62 -8.30
N ASN A 330 -25.59 3.91 -7.94
CA ASN A 330 -26.34 4.94 -8.67
C ASN A 330 -25.74 5.16 -10.07
N GLU A 331 -24.41 5.31 -10.15
CA GLU A 331 -23.67 5.46 -11.40
C GLU A 331 -23.88 4.25 -12.33
N MET A 332 -23.83 3.03 -11.79
CA MET A 332 -24.15 1.80 -12.54
C MET A 332 -25.56 1.78 -13.11
N ARG A 333 -26.57 2.34 -12.40
CA ARG A 333 -27.94 2.42 -12.93
C ARG A 333 -28.03 3.43 -14.07
N THR A 334 -27.37 4.58 -13.97
CA THR A 334 -27.29 5.55 -15.07
C THR A 334 -26.63 4.94 -16.31
N VAL A 335 -25.46 4.33 -16.15
CA VAL A 335 -24.72 3.72 -17.27
C VAL A 335 -25.44 2.49 -17.84
N ALA A 336 -26.14 1.71 -17.02
CA ALA A 336 -26.96 0.59 -17.50
C ALA A 336 -28.15 1.06 -18.35
N GLU A 337 -28.82 2.15 -17.95
CA GLU A 337 -29.92 2.76 -18.72
C GLU A 337 -29.42 3.29 -20.09
N GLU A 338 -28.20 3.83 -20.16
CA GLU A 338 -27.57 4.23 -21.43
C GLU A 338 -27.27 3.04 -22.36
N ILE A 339 -26.90 1.88 -21.81
CA ILE A 339 -26.57 0.67 -22.60
C ILE A 339 -27.84 -0.06 -23.07
N ALA A 340 -28.83 -0.20 -22.19
CA ALA A 340 -30.06 -0.93 -22.47
C ALA A 340 -31.23 -0.38 -21.63
N PRO A 341 -31.94 0.65 -22.12
CA PRO A 341 -33.00 1.33 -21.40
C PRO A 341 -34.05 0.39 -20.78
N GLY A 342 -34.45 0.66 -19.54
CA GLY A 342 -35.46 -0.08 -18.80
C GLY A 342 -35.06 -1.48 -18.32
N ARG A 343 -33.78 -1.88 -18.42
CA ARG A 343 -33.28 -3.16 -17.88
C ARG A 343 -32.64 -3.02 -16.51
N ASP A 344 -32.71 -4.09 -15.70
CA ASP A 344 -31.95 -4.14 -14.45
C ASP A 344 -30.44 -4.23 -14.71
N VAL A 345 -29.64 -3.67 -13.80
CA VAL A 345 -28.16 -3.67 -13.89
C VAL A 345 -27.60 -5.09 -14.04
N ARG A 346 -28.19 -6.10 -13.38
CA ARG A 346 -27.78 -7.51 -13.51
C ARG A 346 -28.01 -8.04 -14.92
N ASP A 347 -29.10 -7.63 -15.56
CA ASP A 347 -29.40 -8.02 -16.94
C ASP A 347 -28.42 -7.38 -17.92
N VAL A 348 -28.05 -6.12 -17.70
CA VAL A 348 -27.05 -5.43 -18.53
C VAL A 348 -25.66 -6.04 -18.36
N LEU A 349 -25.24 -6.36 -17.14
CA LEU A 349 -23.99 -7.09 -16.88
C LEU A 349 -23.98 -8.46 -17.56
N ARG A 350 -25.10 -9.20 -17.54
CA ARG A 350 -25.26 -10.46 -18.28
C ARG A 350 -25.33 -10.30 -19.80
N LEU A 351 -25.56 -9.10 -20.34
CA LEU A 351 -25.40 -8.81 -21.77
C LEU A 351 -23.93 -8.58 -22.12
N LEU A 352 -23.20 -7.77 -21.33
CA LEU A 352 -21.75 -7.56 -21.52
C LEU A 352 -20.98 -8.88 -21.52
N GLY A 353 -21.35 -9.80 -20.62
CA GLY A 353 -20.74 -11.13 -20.53
C GLY A 353 -20.84 -12.00 -21.79
N ARG A 354 -21.69 -11.67 -22.77
CA ARG A 354 -21.83 -12.41 -24.05
C ARG A 354 -20.88 -11.94 -25.14
N GLU A 355 -20.17 -10.85 -24.91
CA GLU A 355 -19.26 -10.23 -25.88
C GLU A 355 -17.82 -10.53 -25.42
N HIS A 356 -17.35 -11.74 -25.70
CA HIS A 356 -16.08 -12.26 -25.17
C HIS A 356 -15.21 -12.95 -26.24
N PRO A 357 -13.89 -13.02 -26.02
CA PRO A 357 -12.97 -13.82 -26.83
C PRO A 357 -13.37 -15.30 -26.89
N THR A 358 -12.95 -15.98 -27.95
CA THR A 358 -12.91 -17.46 -27.95
C THR A 358 -11.77 -17.95 -27.05
N ALA A 359 -11.83 -19.22 -26.62
CA ALA A 359 -10.76 -19.83 -25.82
C ALA A 359 -9.38 -19.70 -26.48
N ASP A 360 -9.30 -19.97 -27.79
CA ASP A 360 -8.06 -19.86 -28.57
C ASP A 360 -7.63 -18.40 -28.82
N GLY A 361 -8.59 -17.46 -28.87
CA GLY A 361 -8.35 -16.03 -29.09
C GLY A 361 -7.86 -15.28 -27.85
N LEU A 362 -8.25 -15.72 -26.65
CA LEU A 362 -8.09 -15.03 -25.37
C LEU A 362 -6.68 -14.45 -25.13
N VAL A 363 -5.62 -15.24 -25.35
CA VAL A 363 -4.23 -14.79 -25.15
C VAL A 363 -3.80 -13.78 -26.21
N GLY A 364 -4.23 -13.97 -27.46
CA GLY A 364 -3.93 -13.05 -28.56
C GLY A 364 -4.61 -11.69 -28.38
N GLU A 365 -5.89 -11.70 -27.99
CA GLU A 365 -6.64 -10.50 -27.65
C GLU A 365 -6.05 -9.76 -26.44
N THR A 366 -5.64 -10.50 -25.40
CA THR A 366 -4.99 -9.91 -24.22
C THR A 366 -3.69 -9.18 -24.59
N ARG A 367 -2.86 -9.75 -25.47
CA ARG A 367 -1.64 -9.08 -25.97
C ARG A 367 -1.98 -7.80 -26.73
N ALA A 368 -2.94 -7.88 -27.65
CA ALA A 368 -3.38 -6.72 -28.44
C ALA A 368 -4.00 -5.61 -27.56
N GLU A 369 -4.69 -5.98 -26.47
CA GLU A 369 -5.25 -5.04 -25.51
C GLU A 369 -4.14 -4.34 -24.69
N LEU A 370 -3.14 -5.08 -24.23
CA LEU A 370 -1.99 -4.47 -23.55
C LEU A 370 -1.19 -3.51 -24.43
N ASP A 371 -1.06 -3.79 -25.73
CA ASP A 371 -0.43 -2.84 -26.65
C ASP A 371 -1.27 -1.56 -26.84
N ARG A 372 -2.60 -1.65 -26.86
CA ARG A 372 -3.51 -0.48 -26.87
C ARG A 372 -3.38 0.33 -25.58
N ILE A 373 -3.42 -0.33 -24.42
CA ILE A 373 -3.24 0.29 -23.09
C ILE A 373 -1.88 1.01 -23.03
N ARG A 374 -0.78 0.33 -23.39
CA ARG A 374 0.58 0.89 -23.39
C ARG A 374 0.71 2.09 -24.34
N ALA A 375 0.10 2.03 -25.53
CA ALA A 375 0.08 3.15 -26.47
C ALA A 375 -0.66 4.37 -25.88
N PHE A 376 -1.82 4.15 -25.25
CA PHE A 376 -2.59 5.21 -24.60
C PHE A 376 -1.84 5.85 -23.43
N VAL A 377 -1.21 5.04 -22.56
CA VAL A 377 -0.40 5.51 -21.42
C VAL A 377 0.71 6.45 -21.88
N ARG A 378 1.38 6.11 -23.00
CA ARG A 378 2.41 6.96 -23.62
C ARG A 378 1.82 8.22 -24.25
N ALA A 379 0.76 8.10 -25.04
CA ALA A 379 0.17 9.22 -25.78
C ALA A 379 -0.37 10.33 -24.86
N ASN A 380 -0.96 9.95 -23.71
CA ASN A 380 -1.56 10.89 -22.77
C ASN A 380 -0.64 11.29 -21.60
N ASN A 381 0.65 10.89 -21.65
CA ASN A 381 1.63 11.14 -20.58
C ASN A 381 1.13 10.71 -19.19
N ILE A 382 0.47 9.56 -19.11
CA ILE A 382 -0.08 9.03 -17.86
C ILE A 382 1.03 8.72 -16.86
N LEU A 383 2.20 8.29 -17.33
CA LEU A 383 3.43 8.05 -16.55
C LEU A 383 4.63 7.76 -17.45
N THR A 384 5.86 7.80 -16.92
CA THR A 384 7.08 7.49 -17.67
C THR A 384 7.26 5.98 -17.86
N VAL A 385 6.91 5.45 -19.04
CA VAL A 385 7.09 4.03 -19.37
C VAL A 385 8.58 3.63 -19.34
N SER A 386 8.89 2.53 -18.66
CA SER A 386 10.26 2.03 -18.52
C SER A 386 10.84 1.56 -19.86
N ALA A 387 12.14 1.79 -20.08
CA ALA A 387 12.89 1.17 -21.17
C ALA A 387 13.31 -0.29 -20.87
N ARG A 388 13.14 -0.75 -19.62
CA ARG A 388 13.38 -2.12 -19.17
C ARG A 388 12.03 -2.75 -18.86
N GLU A 389 11.56 -3.61 -19.76
CA GLU A 389 10.35 -4.41 -19.60
C GLU A 389 10.70 -5.85 -20.00
N ASN A 390 10.28 -6.84 -19.20
CA ASN A 390 10.44 -8.27 -19.47
C ASN A 390 9.10 -9.00 -19.23
N LEU A 391 8.03 -8.43 -19.79
CA LEU A 391 6.66 -8.93 -19.63
C LEU A 391 6.34 -9.98 -20.69
N ILE A 392 5.84 -11.12 -20.23
CA ILE A 392 5.39 -12.24 -21.07
C ILE A 392 3.89 -12.47 -20.79
N VAL A 393 3.05 -12.23 -21.78
CA VAL A 393 1.63 -12.64 -21.71
C VAL A 393 1.53 -14.11 -22.08
N ALA A 394 1.06 -14.94 -21.17
CA ALA A 394 1.03 -16.40 -21.31
C ALA A 394 -0.29 -16.99 -20.84
N GLU A 395 -0.60 -18.21 -21.30
CA GLU A 395 -1.60 -19.02 -20.61
C GLU A 395 -1.13 -19.33 -19.19
N THR A 396 -2.07 -19.34 -18.25
CA THR A 396 -1.81 -19.92 -16.93
C THR A 396 -1.37 -21.39 -17.12
N PRO A 397 -0.21 -21.81 -16.60
CA PRO A 397 0.28 -23.17 -16.73
C PRO A 397 -0.78 -24.16 -16.25
N GLU A 398 -0.94 -25.30 -16.92
CA GLU A 398 -2.01 -26.28 -16.65
C GLU A 398 -2.13 -26.61 -15.16
N TYR A 399 -0.99 -26.80 -14.50
CA TYR A 399 -0.87 -27.11 -13.09
C TYR A 399 -1.41 -26.02 -12.13
N ALA A 400 -1.57 -24.77 -12.59
CA ALA A 400 -2.01 -23.61 -11.82
C ALA A 400 -3.40 -23.09 -12.21
N ARG A 401 -4.03 -23.61 -13.29
CA ARG A 401 -5.32 -23.12 -13.81
C ARG A 401 -6.49 -23.16 -12.83
N SER A 402 -6.41 -24.02 -11.80
CA SER A 402 -7.44 -24.11 -10.75
C SER A 402 -7.34 -23.03 -9.67
N LEU A 403 -6.28 -22.20 -9.69
CA LEU A 403 -5.95 -21.25 -8.62
C LEU A 403 -6.03 -19.78 -9.04
N SER A 404 -6.18 -19.49 -10.34
CA SER A 404 -6.10 -18.14 -10.92
C SER A 404 -7.15 -17.92 -12.00
N PHE A 405 -7.54 -16.66 -12.19
CA PHE A 405 -8.16 -16.19 -13.44
C PHE A 405 -7.06 -15.52 -14.28
N ALA A 406 -7.05 -14.19 -14.36
CA ALA A 406 -5.88 -13.43 -14.77
C ALA A 406 -5.07 -13.03 -13.53
N SER A 407 -3.74 -13.00 -13.63
CA SER A 407 -2.86 -12.55 -12.55
C SER A 407 -1.48 -12.11 -13.04
N MET A 408 -0.90 -11.13 -12.35
CA MET A 408 0.47 -10.66 -12.57
C MET A 408 1.47 -11.38 -11.65
N ASP A 409 2.29 -12.28 -12.20
CA ASP A 409 3.42 -12.91 -11.52
C ASP A 409 4.73 -12.15 -11.83
N ALA A 410 4.90 -11.01 -11.16
CA ALA A 410 6.14 -10.23 -11.20
C ALA A 410 7.23 -10.88 -10.32
N PRO A 411 8.53 -10.78 -10.69
CA PRO A 411 9.61 -11.30 -9.86
C PRO A 411 9.76 -10.46 -8.58
N GLY A 412 10.42 -11.04 -7.58
CA GLY A 412 10.64 -10.37 -6.29
C GLY A 412 11.44 -9.07 -6.41
N ALA A 413 11.17 -8.10 -5.54
CA ALA A 413 11.75 -6.75 -5.65
C ALA A 413 13.29 -6.67 -5.49
N PHE A 414 13.93 -7.74 -5.00
CA PHE A 414 15.39 -7.86 -4.91
C PHE A 414 15.99 -8.89 -5.90
N GLU A 415 15.16 -9.55 -6.72
CA GLU A 415 15.59 -10.47 -7.79
C GLU A 415 16.45 -9.74 -8.83
N ARG A 416 17.47 -10.43 -9.36
CA ARG A 416 18.48 -9.87 -10.29
C ARG A 416 18.78 -10.77 -11.48
N VAL A 417 18.33 -12.02 -11.45
CA VAL A 417 18.58 -13.06 -12.46
C VAL A 417 17.27 -13.41 -13.17
N ALA A 418 16.28 -13.95 -12.46
CA ALA A 418 14.99 -14.38 -13.04
C ALA A 418 14.00 -13.21 -13.17
N THR A 419 14.36 -12.22 -13.97
CA THR A 419 13.64 -10.93 -14.10
C THR A 419 12.42 -10.97 -15.02
N GLU A 420 12.06 -12.14 -15.56
CA GLU A 420 10.83 -12.35 -16.33
C GLU A 420 9.60 -12.09 -15.47
N ALA A 421 8.59 -11.43 -16.04
CA ALA A 421 7.32 -11.16 -15.40
C ALA A 421 6.20 -11.73 -16.26
N TYR A 422 5.27 -12.49 -15.67
CA TYR A 422 4.22 -13.17 -16.45
C TYR A 422 2.86 -12.56 -16.15
N TYR A 423 2.18 -12.05 -17.19
CA TYR A 423 0.74 -11.82 -17.10
C TYR A 423 0.04 -13.09 -17.57
N TYR A 424 -0.40 -13.88 -16.61
CA TYR A 424 -1.07 -15.13 -16.87
C TYR A 424 -2.57 -14.89 -17.11
N VAL A 425 -3.11 -15.55 -18.12
CA VAL A 425 -4.54 -15.57 -18.42
C VAL A 425 -4.98 -17.03 -18.44
N THR A 426 -6.02 -17.40 -17.69
CA THR A 426 -6.47 -18.79 -17.62
C THR A 426 -7.46 -19.10 -18.75
N PRO A 427 -7.09 -19.91 -19.77
CA PRO A 427 -8.08 -20.42 -20.71
C PRO A 427 -9.03 -21.40 -20.00
N PRO A 428 -10.27 -21.57 -20.49
CA PRO A 428 -11.18 -22.56 -19.95
C PRO A 428 -10.60 -23.97 -20.09
N ASP A 429 -10.85 -24.85 -19.11
CA ASP A 429 -10.40 -26.24 -19.16
C ASP A 429 -11.11 -26.98 -20.32
N PRO A 430 -10.39 -27.68 -21.22
CA PRO A 430 -10.97 -28.48 -22.28
C PRO A 430 -11.95 -29.57 -21.80
N ALA A 431 -11.83 -30.03 -20.55
CA ALA A 431 -12.70 -31.04 -19.95
C ALA A 431 -14.02 -30.46 -19.38
N TRP A 432 -14.20 -29.14 -19.36
CA TRP A 432 -15.45 -28.52 -18.92
C TRP A 432 -16.56 -28.62 -19.98
N ASP A 433 -17.81 -28.71 -19.51
CA ASP A 433 -18.99 -28.63 -20.37
C ASP A 433 -19.12 -27.28 -21.07
N ALA A 434 -20.03 -27.17 -22.05
CA ALA A 434 -20.21 -25.92 -22.80
C ALA A 434 -20.64 -24.73 -21.92
N GLN A 435 -21.44 -24.96 -20.88
CA GLN A 435 -21.94 -23.91 -20.00
C GLN A 435 -20.80 -23.32 -19.15
N ARG A 436 -19.99 -24.16 -18.50
CA ARG A 436 -18.86 -23.70 -17.68
C ARG A 436 -17.80 -22.96 -18.48
N ARG A 437 -17.58 -23.37 -19.74
CA ARG A 437 -16.64 -22.69 -20.64
C ARG A 437 -17.16 -21.31 -21.05
N GLU A 438 -18.45 -21.20 -21.35
CA GLU A 438 -19.14 -19.91 -21.58
C GLU A 438 -19.07 -19.01 -20.35
N GLU A 439 -19.44 -19.52 -19.17
CA GLU A 439 -19.41 -18.78 -17.90
C GLU A 439 -18.00 -18.25 -17.60
N HIS A 440 -16.96 -19.06 -17.83
CA HIS A 440 -15.56 -18.65 -17.64
C HIS A 440 -15.11 -17.59 -18.66
N LEU A 441 -15.42 -17.75 -19.94
CA LEU A 441 -15.07 -16.76 -20.96
C LEU A 441 -15.85 -15.45 -20.77
N SER A 442 -17.07 -15.50 -20.22
CA SER A 442 -17.87 -14.32 -19.90
C SER A 442 -17.19 -13.37 -18.90
N PHE A 443 -16.32 -13.89 -18.02
CA PHE A 443 -15.48 -13.08 -17.13
C PHE A 443 -14.43 -12.26 -17.91
N TYR A 444 -13.92 -12.81 -19.01
CA TYR A 444 -12.95 -12.17 -19.91
C TYR A 444 -13.60 -11.40 -21.06
N ASN A 445 -14.88 -11.02 -20.95
CA ASN A 445 -15.56 -10.20 -21.96
C ASN A 445 -14.74 -8.96 -22.34
N HIS A 446 -14.92 -8.47 -23.58
CA HIS A 446 -14.10 -7.40 -24.17
C HIS A 446 -14.17 -6.06 -23.41
N TYR A 447 -15.00 -5.94 -22.36
CA TYR A 447 -15.09 -4.79 -21.45
C TYR A 447 -14.41 -5.03 -20.11
N SER A 448 -14.36 -6.28 -19.63
CA SER A 448 -13.74 -6.65 -18.35
C SER A 448 -12.25 -6.97 -18.51
N LEU A 449 -11.86 -7.62 -19.62
CA LEU A 449 -10.45 -7.89 -19.94
C LEU A 449 -9.56 -6.63 -19.98
N PRO A 450 -9.98 -5.48 -20.56
CA PRO A 450 -9.26 -4.22 -20.44
C PRO A 450 -9.04 -3.76 -18.99
N ILE A 451 -10.07 -3.82 -18.15
CA ILE A 451 -10.00 -3.36 -16.75
C ILE A 451 -9.05 -4.23 -15.93
N VAL A 452 -9.11 -5.55 -16.10
CA VAL A 452 -8.17 -6.48 -15.47
C VAL A 452 -6.76 -6.26 -15.98
N SER A 453 -6.57 -6.04 -17.28
CA SER A 453 -5.24 -5.77 -17.87
C SER A 453 -4.66 -4.42 -17.42
N ILE A 454 -5.52 -3.43 -17.12
CA ILE A 454 -5.12 -2.17 -16.48
C ILE A 454 -4.69 -2.38 -15.02
N HIS A 455 -5.44 -3.18 -14.27
CA HIS A 455 -5.17 -3.52 -12.87
C HIS A 455 -3.86 -4.31 -12.70
N GLU A 456 -3.70 -5.38 -13.46
CA GLU A 456 -2.57 -6.31 -13.36
C GLU A 456 -1.29 -5.73 -13.97
N VAL A 457 -1.38 -4.95 -15.05
CA VAL A 457 -0.21 -4.60 -15.85
C VAL A 457 0.05 -3.09 -15.96
N TYR A 458 -0.70 -2.39 -16.80
CA TYR A 458 -0.40 -0.99 -17.15
C TYR A 458 -1.64 -0.10 -16.98
N PRO A 459 -1.59 0.98 -16.19
CA PRO A 459 -0.51 1.41 -15.30
C PRO A 459 -0.50 0.74 -13.90
N GLY A 460 -1.21 -0.38 -13.69
CA GLY A 460 -1.34 -1.05 -12.38
C GLY A 460 -0.09 -1.81 -11.86
N HIS A 461 -0.28 -3.04 -11.37
CA HIS A 461 0.70 -3.78 -10.55
C HIS A 461 2.08 -3.94 -11.21
N TYR A 462 2.14 -4.39 -12.48
CA TYR A 462 3.42 -4.55 -13.17
C TYR A 462 4.19 -3.23 -13.29
N TYR A 463 3.51 -2.12 -13.58
CA TYR A 463 4.17 -0.83 -13.64
C TYR A 463 4.64 -0.36 -12.26
N GLN A 464 3.85 -0.57 -11.20
CA GLN A 464 4.26 -0.28 -9.81
C GLN A 464 5.53 -1.05 -9.44
N PHE A 465 5.63 -2.33 -9.84
CA PHE A 465 6.85 -3.13 -9.72
C PHE A 465 8.03 -2.52 -10.52
N LEU A 466 7.82 -2.14 -11.80
CA LEU A 466 8.85 -1.52 -12.63
C LEU A 466 9.38 -0.18 -12.10
N ALA A 467 8.62 0.50 -11.23
CA ALA A 467 9.04 1.72 -10.58
C ALA A 467 9.97 1.50 -9.36
N LEU A 468 9.94 0.32 -8.73
CA LEU A 468 10.70 0.04 -7.49
C LEU A 468 12.22 0.32 -7.58
N PRO A 469 12.93 0.01 -8.69
CA PRO A 469 14.36 0.31 -8.80
C PRO A 469 14.70 1.82 -8.76
N ARG A 470 13.70 2.70 -8.82
CA ARG A 470 13.86 4.16 -8.66
C ARG A 470 13.96 4.59 -7.20
N THR A 471 13.49 3.78 -6.25
CA THR A 471 13.52 4.13 -4.82
C THR A 471 14.82 3.68 -4.15
N THR A 472 15.32 4.49 -3.23
CA THR A 472 16.59 4.25 -2.51
C THR A 472 16.40 3.57 -1.15
N SER A 473 15.17 3.54 -0.63
CA SER A 473 14.84 2.92 0.66
C SER A 473 14.56 1.42 0.52
N ARG A 474 15.40 0.60 1.14
CA ARG A 474 15.13 -0.85 1.27
C ARG A 474 13.88 -1.12 2.11
N VAL A 475 13.57 -0.26 3.10
CA VAL A 475 12.41 -0.40 3.98
C VAL A 475 11.12 -0.29 3.18
N ARG A 476 11.00 0.74 2.33
CA ARG A 476 9.79 1.01 1.55
C ARG A 476 9.64 0.11 0.32
N VAL A 477 10.67 -0.66 -0.04
CA VAL A 477 10.59 -1.80 -0.97
C VAL A 477 10.14 -3.07 -0.27
N ALA A 478 10.71 -3.37 0.90
CA ALA A 478 10.48 -4.63 1.62
C ALA A 478 9.13 -4.68 2.37
N LEU A 479 8.72 -3.55 2.94
CA LEU A 479 7.59 -3.44 3.88
C LEU A 479 6.45 -2.67 3.22
N ALA A 480 5.92 -3.25 2.14
CA ALA A 480 4.84 -2.66 1.35
C ALA A 480 3.50 -2.62 2.12
N ALA A 481 2.72 -1.57 1.89
CA ALA A 481 1.38 -1.39 2.45
C ALA A 481 0.31 -1.81 1.44
N ASN A 482 -0.60 -2.71 1.82
CA ASN A 482 -1.54 -3.31 0.87
C ASN A 482 -2.56 -2.28 0.35
N SER A 483 -2.91 -1.26 1.14
CA SER A 483 -3.74 -0.15 0.66
C SER A 483 -3.09 0.57 -0.52
N PHE A 484 -1.77 0.77 -0.52
CA PHE A 484 -1.12 1.45 -1.63
C PHE A 484 -0.94 0.53 -2.85
N VAL A 485 -0.65 -0.76 -2.65
CA VAL A 485 -0.52 -1.73 -3.77
C VAL A 485 -1.86 -1.92 -4.48
N GLU A 486 -2.86 -2.38 -3.75
CA GLU A 486 -4.18 -2.71 -4.30
C GLU A 486 -4.99 -1.45 -4.64
N GLY A 487 -4.82 -0.38 -3.86
CA GLY A 487 -5.41 0.93 -4.13
C GLY A 487 -4.84 1.60 -5.35
N TRP A 488 -3.54 1.44 -5.66
CA TRP A 488 -2.93 1.95 -6.90
C TRP A 488 -3.57 1.29 -8.11
N ALA A 489 -3.53 -0.04 -8.17
CA ALA A 489 -4.11 -0.78 -9.29
C ALA A 489 -5.62 -0.50 -9.45
N HIS A 490 -6.38 -0.38 -8.36
CA HIS A 490 -7.80 -0.04 -8.41
C HIS A 490 -8.08 1.45 -8.76
N TYR A 491 -7.19 2.37 -8.39
CA TYR A 491 -7.21 3.76 -8.85
C TYR A 491 -6.96 3.83 -10.37
N CYS A 492 -5.99 3.08 -10.89
CA CYS A 492 -5.64 3.04 -12.31
C CYS A 492 -6.81 2.60 -13.20
N GLU A 493 -7.62 1.63 -12.77
CA GLU A 493 -8.83 1.18 -13.48
C GLU A 493 -9.78 2.35 -13.80
N GLN A 494 -10.07 3.21 -12.81
CA GLN A 494 -10.94 4.34 -13.02
C GLN A 494 -10.21 5.48 -13.74
N MET A 495 -8.99 5.81 -13.31
CA MET A 495 -8.23 6.93 -13.86
C MET A 495 -8.01 6.78 -15.36
N MET A 496 -7.67 5.58 -15.85
CA MET A 496 -7.50 5.36 -17.29
C MET A 496 -8.74 5.72 -18.10
N LEU A 497 -9.94 5.32 -17.63
CA LEU A 497 -11.21 5.68 -18.27
C LEU A 497 -11.54 7.17 -18.11
N ASP A 498 -11.24 7.77 -16.96
CA ASP A 498 -11.46 9.21 -16.69
C ASP A 498 -10.58 10.10 -17.60
N GLU A 499 -9.36 9.67 -17.93
CA GLU A 499 -8.47 10.33 -18.91
C GLU A 499 -8.82 9.97 -20.37
N GLY A 500 -9.86 9.15 -20.62
CA GLY A 500 -10.43 8.88 -21.95
C GLY A 500 -10.14 7.50 -22.56
N TYR A 501 -9.58 6.54 -21.81
CA TYR A 501 -9.36 5.19 -22.33
C TYR A 501 -10.67 4.51 -22.73
N GLY A 502 -10.68 3.88 -23.91
CA GLY A 502 -11.89 3.29 -24.48
C GLY A 502 -12.95 4.30 -24.96
N GLY A 503 -12.62 5.60 -25.05
CA GLY A 503 -13.43 6.59 -25.76
C GLY A 503 -14.83 6.79 -25.18
N ASN A 504 -14.96 6.84 -23.85
CA ASN A 504 -16.24 6.96 -23.12
C ASN A 504 -17.25 5.84 -23.41
N ASN A 505 -16.79 4.64 -23.78
CA ASN A 505 -17.68 3.48 -23.95
C ASN A 505 -18.40 3.13 -22.64
N PRO A 506 -19.75 3.22 -22.58
CA PRO A 506 -20.49 2.99 -21.34
C PRO A 506 -20.39 1.54 -20.86
N LYS A 507 -20.24 0.55 -21.76
CA LYS A 507 -20.03 -0.85 -21.38
C LYS A 507 -18.71 -1.05 -20.62
N LEU A 508 -17.64 -0.36 -21.06
CA LEU A 508 -16.35 -0.37 -20.37
C LEU A 508 -16.44 0.30 -18.98
N ARG A 509 -17.17 1.42 -18.87
CA ARG A 509 -17.46 2.05 -17.57
C ARG A 509 -18.28 1.14 -16.66
N LEU A 510 -19.30 0.44 -17.16
CA LEU A 510 -20.11 -0.48 -16.36
C LEU A 510 -19.27 -1.67 -15.85
N ALA A 511 -18.37 -2.22 -16.67
CA ALA A 511 -17.43 -3.26 -16.25
C ALA A 511 -16.48 -2.76 -15.13
N GLN A 512 -15.91 -1.56 -15.29
CA GLN A 512 -15.08 -0.92 -14.26
C GLN A 512 -15.85 -0.71 -12.95
N LEU A 513 -17.10 -0.25 -13.02
CA LEU A 513 -17.95 -0.03 -11.84
C LEU A 513 -18.36 -1.34 -11.17
N SER A 514 -18.58 -2.42 -11.93
CA SER A 514 -18.86 -3.76 -11.38
C SER A 514 -17.66 -4.31 -10.58
N ALA A 515 -16.45 -4.14 -11.12
CA ALA A 515 -15.21 -4.49 -10.42
C ALA A 515 -14.96 -3.62 -9.17
N ALA A 516 -15.37 -2.34 -9.21
CA ALA A 516 -15.34 -1.46 -8.04
C ALA A 516 -16.38 -1.85 -6.97
N LEU A 517 -17.61 -2.18 -7.39
CA LEU A 517 -18.71 -2.58 -6.51
C LEU A 517 -18.35 -3.85 -5.71
N THR A 518 -17.69 -4.81 -6.38
CA THR A 518 -17.11 -6.00 -5.73
C THR A 518 -16.17 -5.60 -4.59
N ARG A 519 -15.22 -4.69 -4.85
CA ARG A 519 -14.24 -4.22 -3.85
C ARG A 519 -14.86 -3.38 -2.72
N LEU A 520 -15.94 -2.64 -3.01
CA LEU A 520 -16.78 -1.96 -2.01
C LEU A 520 -17.53 -2.95 -1.10
N CYS A 521 -18.01 -4.07 -1.64
CA CYS A 521 -18.59 -5.13 -0.81
C CYS A 521 -17.54 -5.80 0.07
N ARG A 522 -16.34 -6.08 -0.47
CA ARG A 522 -15.17 -6.55 0.31
C ARG A 522 -14.84 -5.62 1.48
N TYR A 523 -14.80 -4.31 1.23
CA TYR A 523 -14.59 -3.26 2.24
C TYR A 523 -15.60 -3.36 3.39
N LEU A 524 -16.89 -3.37 3.08
CA LEU A 524 -17.93 -3.33 4.10
C LEU A 524 -18.11 -4.67 4.82
N VAL A 525 -17.96 -5.80 4.11
CA VAL A 525 -18.08 -7.14 4.69
C VAL A 525 -16.90 -7.43 5.62
N GLY A 526 -15.64 -7.24 5.19
CA GLY A 526 -14.47 -7.48 6.05
C GLY A 526 -14.50 -6.63 7.33
N LEU A 527 -14.86 -5.35 7.21
CA LEU A 527 -15.01 -4.46 8.36
C LEU A 527 -16.13 -4.95 9.30
N LYS A 528 -17.34 -5.22 8.79
CA LYS A 528 -18.49 -5.59 9.63
C LYS A 528 -18.34 -6.99 10.24
N MET A 529 -17.74 -7.94 9.53
CA MET A 529 -17.44 -9.28 10.02
C MET A 529 -16.51 -9.25 11.24
N HIS A 530 -15.42 -8.49 11.16
CA HIS A 530 -14.41 -8.50 12.22
C HIS A 530 -14.68 -7.51 13.37
N THR A 531 -15.62 -6.57 13.22
CA THR A 531 -15.84 -5.49 14.22
C THR A 531 -17.28 -5.32 14.70
N ALA A 532 -18.28 -5.76 13.92
CA ALA A 532 -19.70 -5.48 14.16
C ALA A 532 -20.59 -6.74 14.22
N GLY A 533 -19.99 -7.94 14.21
CA GLY A 533 -20.70 -9.21 14.41
C GLY A 533 -21.44 -9.74 13.19
N MET A 534 -21.20 -9.20 11.98
CA MET A 534 -21.76 -9.76 10.75
C MET A 534 -21.31 -11.22 10.58
N THR A 535 -22.28 -12.11 10.43
CA THR A 535 -22.06 -13.55 10.21
C THR A 535 -21.62 -13.85 8.78
N TYR A 536 -21.14 -15.08 8.55
CA TYR A 536 -20.82 -15.57 7.21
C TYR A 536 -22.02 -15.43 6.25
N ASP A 537 -23.20 -15.90 6.66
CA ASP A 537 -24.41 -15.89 5.83
C ASP A 537 -24.90 -14.47 5.53
N GLU A 538 -24.87 -13.55 6.52
CA GLU A 538 -25.14 -12.13 6.28
C GLU A 538 -24.16 -11.50 5.29
N GLY A 539 -22.90 -11.94 5.29
CA GLY A 539 -21.90 -11.56 4.29
C GLY A 539 -22.24 -12.07 2.89
N VAL A 540 -22.69 -13.32 2.76
CA VAL A 540 -23.15 -13.90 1.48
C VAL A 540 -24.33 -13.09 0.94
N GLU A 541 -25.35 -12.85 1.77
CA GLU A 541 -26.52 -12.04 1.39
C GLU A 541 -26.15 -10.59 1.09
N PHE A 542 -25.12 -10.01 1.75
CA PHE A 542 -24.59 -8.69 1.41
C PHE A 542 -23.98 -8.67 0.01
N PHE A 543 -23.09 -9.62 -0.33
CA PHE A 543 -22.50 -9.72 -1.68
C PHE A 543 -23.56 -9.97 -2.75
N MET A 544 -24.57 -10.82 -2.48
CA MET A 544 -25.67 -11.07 -3.41
C MET A 544 -26.54 -9.84 -3.63
N ARG A 545 -26.96 -9.16 -2.55
CA ARG A 545 -27.88 -8.01 -2.62
C ARG A 545 -27.21 -6.75 -3.14
N GLU A 546 -26.08 -6.38 -2.53
CA GLU A 546 -25.41 -5.10 -2.74
C GLU A 546 -24.37 -5.14 -3.88
N GLY A 547 -23.68 -6.28 -4.02
CA GLY A 547 -22.65 -6.52 -5.03
C GLY A 547 -23.16 -7.16 -6.32
N TYR A 548 -24.47 -7.41 -6.42
CA TYR A 548 -25.14 -8.04 -7.55
C TYR A 548 -24.64 -9.45 -7.92
N MET A 549 -23.94 -10.14 -7.01
CA MET A 549 -23.32 -11.44 -7.27
C MET A 549 -24.32 -12.60 -7.26
N GLU A 550 -23.98 -13.65 -8.01
CA GLU A 550 -24.57 -14.98 -7.87
C GLU A 550 -24.04 -15.70 -6.62
N ARG A 551 -24.86 -16.57 -6.02
CA ARG A 551 -24.60 -17.19 -4.70
C ARG A 551 -23.21 -17.83 -4.57
N THR A 552 -22.80 -18.65 -5.54
CA THR A 552 -21.49 -19.36 -5.50
C THR A 552 -20.30 -18.39 -5.42
N ASN A 553 -20.38 -17.24 -6.09
CA ASN A 553 -19.34 -16.21 -6.01
C ASN A 553 -19.42 -15.47 -4.67
N ALA A 554 -20.63 -15.09 -4.22
CA ALA A 554 -20.84 -14.46 -2.92
C ALA A 554 -20.33 -15.32 -1.74
N GLU A 555 -20.54 -16.63 -1.78
CA GLU A 555 -20.05 -17.61 -0.80
C GLU A 555 -18.51 -17.67 -0.74
N ARG A 556 -17.84 -17.57 -1.89
CA ARG A 556 -16.36 -17.51 -1.98
C ARG A 556 -15.83 -16.19 -1.39
N GLU A 557 -16.40 -15.06 -1.79
CA GLU A 557 -15.97 -13.73 -1.32
C GLU A 557 -16.25 -13.57 0.19
N ALA A 558 -17.43 -13.98 0.69
CA ALA A 558 -17.73 -13.97 2.12
C ALA A 558 -16.79 -14.89 2.91
N ARG A 559 -16.43 -16.07 2.38
CA ARG A 559 -15.49 -17.00 3.03
C ARG A 559 -14.10 -16.39 3.15
N ARG A 560 -13.59 -15.74 2.09
CA ARG A 560 -12.35 -14.95 2.16
C ARG A 560 -12.49 -13.83 3.19
N GLY A 561 -13.61 -13.11 3.20
CA GLY A 561 -13.89 -12.03 4.15
C GLY A 561 -13.82 -12.43 5.62
N THR A 562 -14.05 -13.71 5.96
CA THR A 562 -13.84 -14.19 7.35
C THR A 562 -12.36 -14.34 7.73
N ALA A 563 -11.44 -14.50 6.78
CA ALA A 563 -10.02 -14.81 7.00
C ALA A 563 -9.07 -13.67 6.60
N ASP A 564 -9.58 -12.64 5.92
CA ASP A 564 -8.88 -11.42 5.47
C ASP A 564 -9.53 -10.20 6.16
N PRO A 565 -9.14 -9.84 7.39
CA PRO A 565 -9.75 -8.70 8.09
C PRO A 565 -9.55 -7.38 7.33
N THR A 566 -8.44 -7.26 6.61
CA THR A 566 -8.01 -6.08 5.87
C THR A 566 -8.58 -6.00 4.44
N TYR A 567 -9.62 -6.77 4.12
CA TYR A 567 -10.23 -6.84 2.78
C TYR A 567 -10.63 -5.48 2.15
N LEU A 568 -10.73 -4.43 2.97
CA LEU A 568 -10.98 -3.04 2.57
C LEU A 568 -9.85 -2.34 1.80
N VAL A 569 -8.61 -2.85 1.83
CA VAL A 569 -7.42 -2.16 1.31
C VAL A 569 -7.57 -1.65 -0.13
N TYR A 570 -8.23 -2.42 -1.01
CA TYR A 570 -8.51 -2.05 -2.41
C TYR A 570 -9.21 -0.69 -2.54
N THR A 571 -10.41 -0.58 -1.94
CA THR A 571 -11.24 0.63 -2.06
C THR A 571 -10.74 1.74 -1.15
N LEU A 572 -10.27 1.40 0.06
CA LEU A 572 -9.66 2.35 0.98
C LEU A 572 -8.49 3.09 0.30
N GLY A 573 -7.54 2.34 -0.24
CA GLY A 573 -6.35 2.89 -0.86
C GLY A 573 -6.66 3.69 -2.12
N LYS A 574 -7.61 3.23 -2.95
CA LYS A 574 -8.11 4.02 -4.09
C LYS A 574 -8.65 5.37 -3.63
N MET A 575 -9.52 5.40 -2.62
CA MET A 575 -10.10 6.66 -2.11
C MET A 575 -9.03 7.60 -1.56
N GLU A 576 -8.02 7.07 -0.85
CA GLU A 576 -6.91 7.87 -0.34
C GLU A 576 -5.98 8.40 -1.45
N ILE A 577 -5.68 7.61 -2.48
CA ILE A 577 -4.90 8.07 -3.66
C ILE A 577 -5.69 9.14 -4.43
N MET A 578 -6.99 8.97 -4.65
CA MET A 578 -7.82 9.98 -5.30
C MET A 578 -7.85 11.29 -4.51
N ARG A 579 -7.97 11.21 -3.17
CA ARG A 579 -7.89 12.38 -2.29
C ARG A 579 -6.50 13.03 -2.32
N LEU A 580 -5.44 12.23 -2.30
CA LEU A 580 -4.06 12.72 -2.40
C LEU A 580 -3.79 13.42 -3.74
N ARG A 581 -4.29 12.87 -4.86
CA ARG A 581 -4.26 13.53 -6.18
C ARG A 581 -4.98 14.87 -6.14
N ALA A 582 -6.20 14.92 -5.61
CA ALA A 582 -6.99 16.15 -5.53
C ALA A 582 -6.31 17.23 -4.68
N ASP A 583 -5.82 16.87 -3.49
CA ASP A 583 -5.12 17.80 -2.59
C ASP A 583 -3.78 18.27 -3.19
N TYR A 584 -3.05 17.41 -3.89
CA TYR A 584 -1.82 17.78 -4.59
C TYR A 584 -2.10 18.70 -5.78
N GLN A 585 -3.12 18.39 -6.59
CA GLN A 585 -3.57 19.23 -7.69
C GLN A 585 -4.02 20.61 -7.21
N GLN A 586 -4.73 20.69 -6.08
CA GLN A 586 -5.06 21.96 -5.44
C GLN A 586 -3.82 22.73 -4.95
N ARG A 587 -2.80 22.03 -4.46
CA ARG A 587 -1.54 22.63 -3.98
C ARG A 587 -0.71 23.26 -5.11
N VAL A 588 -0.65 22.62 -6.28
CA VAL A 588 0.22 23.06 -7.40
C VAL A 588 -0.52 23.82 -8.51
N GLY A 589 -1.86 23.81 -8.51
CA GLY A 589 -2.69 24.55 -9.46
C GLY A 589 -2.40 24.18 -10.92
N ASP A 590 -2.24 25.20 -11.77
CA ASP A 590 -2.00 25.04 -13.22
C ASP A 590 -0.68 24.33 -13.57
N GLN A 591 0.21 24.14 -12.59
CA GLN A 591 1.43 23.33 -12.74
C GLN A 591 1.16 21.82 -12.62
N PHE A 592 -0.06 21.39 -12.27
CA PHE A 592 -0.36 19.97 -12.13
C PHE A 592 -0.17 19.21 -13.45
N ARG A 593 0.66 18.17 -13.41
CA ARG A 593 0.84 17.20 -14.51
C ARG A 593 0.64 15.80 -13.96
N LEU A 594 -0.24 15.03 -14.59
CA LEU A 594 -0.65 13.72 -14.08
C LEU A 594 0.52 12.71 -14.05
N GLY A 595 1.30 12.64 -15.14
CA GLY A 595 2.49 11.80 -15.20
C GLY A 595 3.52 12.13 -14.12
N GLU A 596 3.80 13.42 -13.88
CA GLU A 596 4.73 13.84 -12.83
C GLU A 596 4.23 13.47 -11.42
N PHE A 597 2.93 13.60 -11.17
CA PHE A 597 2.32 13.13 -9.92
C PHE A 597 2.50 11.61 -9.75
N HIS A 598 2.21 10.80 -10.77
CA HIS A 598 2.38 9.35 -10.71
C HIS A 598 3.84 8.91 -10.56
N ASP A 599 4.76 9.48 -11.36
CA ASP A 599 6.19 9.15 -11.29
C ASP A 599 6.78 9.52 -9.93
N ARG A 600 6.37 10.67 -9.34
CA ARG A 600 6.79 11.08 -7.99
C ARG A 600 6.17 10.20 -6.91
N LEU A 601 4.88 9.87 -7.00
CA LEU A 601 4.17 8.99 -6.06
C LEU A 601 4.88 7.62 -5.96
N LEU A 602 5.19 7.00 -7.10
CA LEU A 602 5.82 5.69 -7.17
C LEU A 602 7.33 5.70 -6.84
N SER A 603 7.99 6.86 -6.91
CA SER A 603 9.42 6.98 -6.56
C SER A 603 9.73 6.69 -5.09
N TYR A 604 8.74 6.72 -4.20
CA TYR A 604 8.91 6.45 -2.76
C TYR A 604 8.86 4.95 -2.40
N GLY A 605 8.69 4.04 -3.36
CA GLY A 605 8.48 2.61 -3.11
C GLY A 605 7.00 2.32 -2.86
N MET A 606 6.69 1.42 -1.92
CA MET A 606 5.30 1.06 -1.58
C MET A 606 4.89 1.33 -0.11
N PRO A 607 5.22 2.49 0.50
CA PRO A 607 4.83 2.77 1.88
C PRO A 607 3.32 3.05 2.02
N PRO A 608 2.78 3.07 3.26
CA PRO A 608 1.41 3.52 3.52
C PRO A 608 1.13 4.91 2.95
N ILE A 609 -0.10 5.15 2.47
CA ILE A 609 -0.45 6.38 1.73
C ILE A 609 -0.26 7.64 2.57
N LYS A 610 -0.32 7.54 3.91
CA LYS A 610 0.06 8.62 4.85
C LYS A 610 1.50 9.13 4.64
N ILE A 611 2.45 8.24 4.35
CA ILE A 611 3.85 8.60 4.06
C ILE A 611 3.95 9.32 2.70
N LEU A 612 3.26 8.81 1.69
CA LEU A 612 3.19 9.45 0.36
C LEU A 612 2.58 10.85 0.46
N ARG A 613 1.55 11.01 1.30
CA ARG A 613 0.92 12.29 1.60
C ARG A 613 1.86 13.27 2.27
N MET A 614 2.63 12.82 3.28
CA MET A 614 3.67 13.65 3.91
C MET A 614 4.71 14.10 2.87
N ALA A 615 5.21 13.18 2.04
CA ALA A 615 6.21 13.51 1.04
C ALA A 615 5.70 14.47 -0.06
N LEU A 616 4.46 14.32 -0.53
CA LEU A 616 3.91 15.17 -1.59
C LEU A 616 3.33 16.51 -1.09
N LEU A 617 2.84 16.59 0.15
CA LEU A 617 2.16 17.78 0.69
C LEU A 617 2.95 18.54 1.75
N ASP A 618 3.79 17.88 2.56
CA ASP A 618 4.56 18.55 3.62
C ASP A 618 5.92 19.05 3.12
N GLU A 619 6.45 18.51 2.00
CA GLU A 619 7.67 19.01 1.37
C GLU A 619 7.54 20.49 1.01
N SER A 620 8.16 21.33 1.84
CA SER A 620 8.06 22.79 1.80
C SER A 620 9.42 23.40 1.50
N GLY A 621 9.79 23.40 0.21
CA GLY A 621 10.86 24.23 -0.35
C GLY A 621 12.19 23.52 -0.63
N GLY A 622 12.45 23.21 -1.91
CA GLY A 622 13.82 23.00 -2.41
C GLY A 622 13.95 22.10 -3.66
N ALA A 623 14.32 22.72 -4.79
CA ALA A 623 14.75 22.11 -6.07
C ALA A 623 13.67 21.36 -6.90
N ALA A 624 13.55 21.55 -8.23
CA ALA A 624 14.30 22.41 -9.15
C ALA A 624 13.45 22.88 -10.37
N ASN A 625 13.90 23.96 -11.01
CA ASN A 625 13.54 24.46 -12.35
C ASN A 625 12.11 25.00 -12.62
N ALA A 626 11.93 26.29 -12.32
CA ALA A 626 11.30 27.23 -13.27
C ALA A 626 12.04 28.59 -13.19
N THR A 627 12.09 29.32 -14.31
CA THR A 627 12.97 30.49 -14.50
C THR A 627 12.47 31.80 -13.87
N ALA A 628 13.36 32.79 -13.81
CA ALA A 628 13.24 34.02 -13.02
C ALA A 628 12.22 35.07 -13.51
N ASN A 629 11.90 35.98 -12.57
CA ASN A 629 11.26 37.30 -12.71
C ASN A 629 9.76 37.36 -13.05
N GLU A 630 8.93 37.72 -12.06
CA GLU A 630 8.25 39.04 -12.00
C GLU A 630 7.66 39.30 -10.58
N PRO A 631 7.26 40.54 -10.21
CA PRO A 631 7.11 40.94 -8.81
C PRO A 631 5.72 40.68 -8.19
N MET A 632 5.78 40.08 -6.99
CA MET A 632 4.84 40.09 -5.87
C MET A 632 3.57 40.96 -5.96
N GLU A 633 2.41 40.30 -5.95
CA GLU A 633 1.15 40.86 -5.43
C GLU A 633 0.71 40.10 -4.16
N ASP A 634 0.07 40.80 -3.22
CA ASP A 634 -0.08 40.38 -1.82
C ASP A 634 -1.20 39.34 -1.61
N GLN A 635 -0.88 38.21 -0.98
CA GLN A 635 -1.86 37.20 -0.55
C GLN A 635 -1.55 36.67 0.84
N THR A 636 -2.56 36.70 1.71
CA THR A 636 -2.47 36.40 3.15
C THR A 636 -1.88 35.02 3.43
N ARG A 637 -0.66 34.96 3.96
CA ARG A 637 0.01 33.70 4.30
C ARG A 637 -0.56 33.09 5.58
N ALA A 638 -0.78 31.78 5.58
CA ALA A 638 -0.99 31.03 6.81
C ALA A 638 0.26 31.10 7.69
N VAL A 639 0.07 31.14 9.00
CA VAL A 639 1.13 31.13 10.01
C VAL A 639 0.97 29.86 10.83
N GLU A 640 1.99 29.00 10.77
CA GLU A 640 2.07 27.80 11.61
C GLU A 640 2.14 28.19 13.09
N PHE A 641 1.57 27.33 13.93
CA PHE A 641 1.62 27.51 15.38
C PHE A 641 1.70 26.17 16.11
N THR A 642 2.30 26.17 17.29
CA THR A 642 2.33 25.02 18.21
C THR A 642 1.62 25.39 19.49
N VAL A 643 0.68 24.56 19.96
CA VAL A 643 0.00 24.81 21.24
C VAL A 643 0.97 24.57 22.40
N LEU A 644 1.24 25.62 23.17
CA LEU A 644 2.07 25.56 24.38
C LEU A 644 1.25 25.13 25.59
N ALA A 645 0.04 25.67 25.71
CA ALA A 645 -0.85 25.39 26.84
C ALA A 645 -2.31 25.68 26.52
N THR A 646 -3.19 25.01 27.26
CA THR A 646 -4.59 25.40 27.45
C THR A 646 -4.90 25.44 28.95
N GLY A 647 -6.00 26.10 29.30
CA GLY A 647 -6.53 26.10 30.66
C GLY A 647 -7.92 26.70 30.74
N THR A 648 -8.62 26.42 31.83
CA THR A 648 -9.97 26.94 32.13
C THR A 648 -9.95 28.18 33.02
N MET A 649 -8.80 28.52 33.61
CA MET A 649 -8.60 29.69 34.47
C MET A 649 -7.37 30.44 33.98
N SER A 650 -7.54 31.71 33.63
CA SER A 650 -6.46 32.63 33.23
C SER A 650 -6.36 33.86 34.12
N GLY A 651 -7.36 34.13 34.97
CA GLY A 651 -7.47 35.37 35.73
C GLY A 651 -7.91 36.58 34.89
N HIS A 652 -8.13 36.41 33.58
CA HIS A 652 -8.57 37.52 32.72
C HIS A 652 -10.03 37.90 33.03
N GLU A 653 -10.24 39.07 33.63
CA GLU A 653 -11.56 39.57 34.04
C GLU A 653 -12.36 40.24 32.90
N GLY A 654 -11.74 40.45 31.74
CA GLY A 654 -12.35 41.07 30.58
C GLY A 654 -13.18 40.13 29.69
N GLY A 655 -13.59 40.67 28.54
CA GLY A 655 -14.17 39.89 27.43
C GLY A 655 -13.11 39.08 26.68
N ARG A 656 -13.41 38.66 25.45
CA ARG A 656 -12.41 37.96 24.62
C ARG A 656 -11.22 38.89 24.29
N ALA A 657 -10.00 38.38 24.41
CA ALA A 657 -8.77 39.13 24.19
C ALA A 657 -7.69 38.29 23.48
N LEU A 658 -6.75 38.98 22.84
CA LEU A 658 -5.52 38.40 22.28
C LEU A 658 -4.33 39.22 22.75
N GLU A 659 -3.28 38.54 23.20
CA GLU A 659 -2.00 39.14 23.58
C GLU A 659 -0.90 38.53 22.71
N LEU A 660 -0.05 39.38 22.12
CA LEU A 660 1.15 38.97 21.37
C LEU A 660 2.38 39.29 22.22
N ILE A 661 3.12 38.25 22.57
CA ILE A 661 4.24 38.27 23.50
C ILE A 661 5.53 38.08 22.71
N MET A 662 6.42 39.08 22.79
CA MET A 662 7.58 39.20 21.90
C MET A 662 8.93 39.00 22.61
N ASN A 663 8.94 38.79 23.92
CA ASN A 663 10.13 38.51 24.72
C ASN A 663 9.83 37.59 25.92
N GLU A 664 10.90 37.12 26.55
CA GLU A 664 10.82 36.14 27.64
C GLU A 664 10.26 36.72 28.95
N ASP A 665 10.53 37.99 29.25
CA ASP A 665 10.05 38.64 30.48
C ASP A 665 8.52 38.82 30.48
N GLU A 666 7.97 39.27 29.34
CA GLU A 666 6.52 39.28 29.09
C GLU A 666 5.91 37.88 29.21
N TRP A 667 6.57 36.86 28.66
CA TRP A 667 6.08 35.48 28.74
C TRP A 667 6.07 34.95 30.16
N ARG A 668 7.14 35.21 30.94
CA ARG A 668 7.20 34.86 32.36
C ARG A 668 6.12 35.57 33.17
N ARG A 669 5.82 36.85 32.89
CA ARG A 669 4.72 37.59 33.52
C ARG A 669 3.37 36.94 33.21
N VAL A 670 3.02 36.81 31.93
CA VAL A 670 1.71 36.26 31.52
C VAL A 670 1.56 34.80 31.95
N TRP A 671 2.65 34.01 31.94
CA TRP A 671 2.64 32.65 32.49
C TRP A 671 2.47 32.61 34.01
N GLY A 672 2.92 33.62 34.75
CA GLY A 672 2.63 33.76 36.18
C GLY A 672 1.12 33.84 36.46
N GLU A 673 0.37 34.45 35.55
CA GLU A 673 -1.09 34.62 35.63
C GLU A 673 -1.84 33.35 35.15
N ILE A 674 -1.48 32.77 33.99
CA ILE A 674 -2.22 31.66 33.33
C ILE A 674 -1.64 30.26 33.62
N GLY A 675 -0.44 30.18 34.18
CA GLY A 675 0.32 28.93 34.32
C GLY A 675 -0.20 27.99 35.40
N ALA A 676 -0.93 28.52 36.40
CA ALA A 676 -1.48 27.76 37.53
C ALA A 676 -0.42 26.89 38.25
N GLY A 677 0.77 27.44 38.48
CA GLY A 677 1.90 26.76 39.15
C GLY A 677 2.66 25.73 38.28
N ARG A 678 2.28 25.53 37.02
CA ARG A 678 3.05 24.70 36.07
C ARG A 678 4.37 25.37 35.67
N PRO A 679 5.44 24.61 35.36
CA PRO A 679 6.66 25.16 34.77
C PRO A 679 6.37 25.97 33.49
N THR A 680 7.05 27.09 33.29
CA THR A 680 6.93 27.91 32.08
C THR A 680 7.40 27.13 30.85
N PRO A 681 6.60 27.04 29.77
CA PRO A 681 7.04 26.45 28.51
C PRO A 681 8.23 27.22 27.94
N ASP A 682 9.29 26.50 27.58
CA ASP A 682 10.47 27.06 26.92
C ASP A 682 10.11 27.52 25.49
N VAL A 683 10.51 28.75 25.15
CA VAL A 683 10.20 29.40 23.87
C VAL A 683 11.40 30.24 23.44
N ASN A 684 11.96 29.95 22.27
CA ASN A 684 13.09 30.72 21.76
C ASN A 684 12.61 32.03 21.13
N PHE A 685 12.53 33.09 21.93
CA PHE A 685 12.12 34.42 21.46
C PHE A 685 13.05 35.05 20.41
N THR A 686 14.21 34.46 20.08
CA THR A 686 15.00 34.89 18.91
C THR A 686 14.30 34.53 17.60
N THR A 687 13.62 33.38 17.55
CA THR A 687 12.98 32.82 16.34
C THR A 687 11.47 32.68 16.46
N GLN A 688 10.89 32.83 17.65
CA GLN A 688 9.47 32.69 17.94
C GLN A 688 8.87 33.90 18.66
N ALA A 689 7.54 33.90 18.76
CA ALA A 689 6.72 34.73 19.63
C ALA A 689 5.54 33.88 20.15
N VAL A 690 4.83 34.35 21.18
CA VAL A 690 3.65 33.64 21.73
C VAL A 690 2.39 34.47 21.50
N ILE A 691 1.30 33.81 21.12
CA ILE A 691 -0.05 34.40 21.14
C ILE A 691 -0.86 33.70 22.22
N VAL A 692 -1.45 34.48 23.12
CA VAL A 692 -2.43 34.00 24.10
C VAL A 692 -3.82 34.50 23.72
N ALA A 693 -4.76 33.58 23.54
CA ALA A 693 -6.16 33.88 23.26
C ALA A 693 -7.01 33.57 24.50
N PHE A 694 -7.68 34.59 25.00
CA PHE A 694 -8.55 34.54 26.18
C PHE A 694 -10.02 34.53 25.74
N GLN A 695 -10.81 33.62 26.29
CA GLN A 695 -12.26 33.53 26.04
C GLN A 695 -13.08 34.54 26.86
N GLY A 696 -12.43 35.26 27.80
CA GLY A 696 -13.08 36.08 28.83
C GLY A 696 -13.75 35.24 29.93
N GLN A 697 -14.32 35.90 30.94
CA GLN A 697 -15.05 35.22 32.01
C GLN A 697 -16.31 34.50 31.50
N ARG A 698 -16.60 33.32 32.05
CA ARG A 698 -17.72 32.44 31.72
C ARG A 698 -18.40 31.91 33.00
N PRO A 699 -19.73 31.75 33.03
CA PRO A 699 -20.49 31.59 34.28
C PRO A 699 -20.33 30.23 34.98
N THR A 700 -19.88 29.20 34.25
CA THR A 700 -19.73 27.83 34.76
C THR A 700 -18.45 27.18 34.21
N GLY A 701 -18.14 25.95 34.64
CA GLY A 701 -17.26 25.05 33.90
C GLY A 701 -17.82 24.59 32.55
N GLY A 702 -16.99 23.92 31.76
CA GLY A 702 -17.34 23.31 30.46
C GLY A 702 -16.91 24.11 29.22
N TYR A 703 -16.80 25.43 29.36
CA TYR A 703 -16.29 26.33 28.30
C TYR A 703 -14.83 26.04 27.94
N GLY A 704 -14.43 26.44 26.73
CA GLY A 704 -13.05 26.32 26.25
C GLY A 704 -12.81 27.12 24.97
N ILE A 705 -11.54 27.38 24.67
CA ILE A 705 -11.11 28.09 23.46
C ILE A 705 -9.91 27.34 22.85
N SER A 706 -9.85 27.29 21.52
CA SER A 706 -8.72 26.72 20.77
C SER A 706 -8.40 27.58 19.55
N VAL A 707 -7.13 27.63 19.13
CA VAL A 707 -6.75 28.30 17.87
C VAL A 707 -6.98 27.31 16.72
N ARG A 708 -7.72 27.73 15.70
CA ARG A 708 -7.99 26.95 14.48
C ARG A 708 -7.02 27.29 13.35
N SER A 709 -6.72 28.56 13.16
CA SER A 709 -5.71 29.02 12.20
C SER A 709 -5.22 30.43 12.53
N ILE A 710 -4.02 30.77 12.07
CA ILE A 710 -3.50 32.13 12.12
C ILE A 710 -3.14 32.52 10.70
N ARG A 711 -3.55 33.71 10.26
CA ARG A 711 -3.22 34.27 8.94
C ARG A 711 -2.53 35.62 9.11
N ARG A 712 -1.46 35.85 8.36
CA ARG A 712 -0.79 37.14 8.26
C ARG A 712 -1.44 37.98 7.16
N ASP A 713 -1.76 39.20 7.51
CA ASP A 713 -2.48 40.22 6.75
C ASP A 713 -1.69 41.53 6.94
N GLY A 714 -0.67 41.74 6.09
CA GLY A 714 0.37 42.75 6.31
C GLY A 714 1.07 42.60 7.67
N THR A 715 0.99 43.63 8.51
CA THR A 715 1.50 43.69 9.89
C THR A 715 0.49 43.20 10.93
N VAL A 716 -0.59 42.54 10.52
CA VAL A 716 -1.63 42.02 11.41
C VAL A 716 -1.71 40.51 11.33
N LEU A 717 -1.79 39.84 12.48
CA LEU A 717 -2.07 38.42 12.60
C LEU A 717 -3.55 38.22 12.95
N ALA A 718 -4.32 37.73 11.99
CA ALA A 718 -5.72 37.35 12.17
C ALA A 718 -5.80 35.92 12.74
N VAL A 719 -6.13 35.82 14.04
CA VAL A 719 -6.23 34.57 14.79
C VAL A 719 -7.68 34.08 14.74
N ASN A 720 -7.91 32.96 14.07
CA ASN A 720 -9.19 32.27 14.06
C ASN A 720 -9.24 31.30 15.25
N VAL A 721 -10.30 31.38 16.06
CA VAL A 721 -10.48 30.56 17.26
C VAL A 721 -11.82 29.83 17.22
N GLU A 722 -11.87 28.67 17.87
CA GLU A 722 -13.13 27.98 18.15
C GLU A 722 -13.43 28.04 19.64
N GLU A 723 -14.62 28.52 19.97
CA GLU A 723 -15.16 28.56 21.33
C GLU A 723 -16.10 27.39 21.59
N ARG A 724 -15.73 26.49 22.52
CA ARG A 724 -16.64 25.48 23.07
C ARG A 724 -17.50 26.10 24.18
N ARG A 725 -18.76 25.69 24.23
CA ARG A 725 -19.72 25.96 25.31
C ARG A 725 -20.28 24.61 25.80
N PRO A 726 -20.63 24.46 27.09
CA PRO A 726 -21.38 23.30 27.56
C PRO A 726 -22.74 23.22 26.85
N ALA A 727 -23.23 22.00 26.62
CA ALA A 727 -24.51 21.73 26.02
C ALA A 727 -25.68 21.94 27.01
N SER A 728 -26.88 22.12 26.46
CA SER A 728 -28.09 22.21 27.29
C SER A 728 -28.38 20.88 27.97
N GLY A 729 -28.21 20.83 29.29
CA GLY A 729 -28.35 19.60 30.10
C GLY A 729 -27.04 19.08 30.67
N ASP A 730 -25.89 19.64 30.29
CA ASP A 730 -24.60 19.27 30.90
C ASP A 730 -24.57 19.64 32.39
N VAL A 731 -24.17 18.68 33.23
CA VAL A 731 -23.85 18.94 34.65
C VAL A 731 -22.53 19.71 34.70
N THR A 732 -22.61 21.02 34.91
CA THR A 732 -21.45 21.92 34.95
C THR A 732 -21.11 22.35 36.37
N THR A 733 -19.81 22.49 36.66
CA THR A 733 -19.34 23.07 37.92
C THR A 733 -19.78 24.53 38.01
N GLN A 734 -20.41 24.89 39.13
CA GLN A 734 -20.90 26.25 39.41
C GLN A 734 -19.76 27.15 39.90
N VAL A 735 -18.82 27.43 39.00
CA VAL A 735 -17.65 28.29 39.23
C VAL A 735 -17.41 29.14 37.99
N ILE A 736 -17.09 30.43 38.20
CA ILE A 736 -16.70 31.32 37.10
C ILE A 736 -15.37 30.82 36.53
N THR A 737 -15.34 30.56 35.23
CA THR A 737 -14.13 30.18 34.50
C THR A 737 -13.63 31.30 33.61
N SER A 738 -12.36 31.27 33.22
CA SER A 738 -11.75 32.21 32.26
C SER A 738 -10.84 31.45 31.28
N PRO A 739 -11.40 30.70 30.32
CA PRO A 739 -10.61 29.79 29.49
C PRO A 739 -9.61 30.50 28.56
N PHE A 740 -8.48 29.85 28.30
CA PHE A 740 -7.42 30.37 27.43
C PHE A 740 -6.70 29.26 26.65
N VAL A 741 -6.02 29.69 25.58
CA VAL A 741 -5.04 28.90 24.83
C VAL A 741 -3.81 29.77 24.52
N ALA A 742 -2.61 29.23 24.73
CA ALA A 742 -1.34 29.86 24.39
C ALA A 742 -0.65 29.06 23.28
N VAL A 743 -0.17 29.74 22.23
CA VAL A 743 0.47 29.11 21.07
C VAL A 743 1.77 29.83 20.70
N ALA A 744 2.83 29.08 20.39
CA ALA A 744 4.05 29.61 19.80
C ALA A 744 3.87 29.77 18.29
N ILE A 745 4.36 30.87 17.73
CA ILE A 745 4.41 31.17 16.29
C ILE A 745 5.84 31.54 15.86
N PRO A 746 6.21 31.44 14.57
CA PRO A 746 7.41 32.09 14.04
C PRO A 746 7.41 33.59 14.34
N ARG A 747 8.55 34.14 14.79
CA ARG A 747 8.68 35.53 15.24
C ARG A 747 8.20 36.49 14.14
N PRO A 748 7.15 37.29 14.40
CA PRO A 748 6.67 38.27 13.44
C PRO A 748 7.58 39.51 13.40
N ALA A 749 7.37 40.38 12.41
CA ALA A 749 8.12 41.62 12.28
C ALA A 749 7.81 42.57 13.46
N ALA A 750 8.77 43.45 13.80
CA ALA A 750 8.54 44.49 14.80
C ALA A 750 7.33 45.37 14.41
N GLY A 751 6.49 45.74 15.38
CA GLY A 751 5.25 46.46 15.12
C GLY A 751 4.07 45.60 14.63
N THR A 752 4.20 44.27 14.61
CA THR A 752 3.07 43.37 14.32
C THR A 752 2.02 43.42 15.43
N SER A 753 0.74 43.40 15.06
CA SER A 753 -0.40 43.33 15.97
C SER A 753 -1.21 42.05 15.78
N VAL A 754 -2.07 41.71 16.74
CA VAL A 754 -3.00 40.55 16.68
C VAL A 754 -4.45 41.01 16.71
N ARG A 755 -5.32 40.31 15.97
CA ARG A 755 -6.78 40.48 16.04
C ARG A 755 -7.48 39.14 15.88
N PHE A 756 -8.70 39.02 16.39
CA PHE A 756 -9.54 37.89 16.03
C PHE A 756 -9.90 37.98 14.54
N ALA A 757 -9.87 36.84 13.85
CA ALA A 757 -10.45 36.75 12.51
C ALA A 757 -11.96 36.99 12.59
N ALA A 758 -12.53 37.70 11.62
CA ALA A 758 -13.97 37.78 11.49
C ALA A 758 -14.49 36.41 11.03
N GLU A 759 -15.39 35.80 11.80
CA GLU A 759 -16.05 34.56 11.44
C GLU A 759 -16.86 34.75 10.15
N ALA A 760 -16.44 34.11 9.07
CA ALA A 760 -17.21 34.05 7.83
C ALA A 760 -18.40 33.09 8.02
N GLY A 761 -19.50 33.60 8.61
CA GLY A 761 -20.67 32.78 8.91
C GLY A 761 -21.83 33.47 9.64
N ALA A 762 -21.67 34.69 10.17
CA ALA A 762 -22.80 35.42 10.76
C ALA A 762 -23.68 36.06 9.68
N PRO A 763 -25.02 35.88 9.71
CA PRO A 763 -25.91 36.63 8.82
C PRO A 763 -25.78 38.13 9.11
N LYS A 764 -25.72 38.96 8.05
CA LYS A 764 -25.76 40.42 8.18
C LYS A 764 -26.93 40.80 9.08
N PRO A 765 -26.74 41.64 10.12
CA PRO A 765 -27.87 42.13 10.91
C PRO A 765 -28.85 42.83 9.96
N ALA A 766 -30.10 42.35 9.94
CA ALA A 766 -31.10 42.85 9.02
C ALA A 766 -31.23 44.36 9.18
N ALA A 767 -31.13 45.10 8.06
CA ALA A 767 -31.29 46.54 8.07
C ALA A 767 -32.65 46.87 8.70
N ARG A 768 -32.63 47.62 9.82
CA ARG A 768 -33.85 48.05 10.52
C ARG A 768 -34.74 48.80 9.54
N ARG A 769 -35.80 48.14 9.07
CA ARG A 769 -36.84 48.76 8.26
C ARG A 769 -37.57 49.76 9.16
N ILE A 770 -37.24 51.04 9.01
CA ILE A 770 -37.92 52.13 9.73
C ILE A 770 -39.34 52.22 9.17
N LEU A 771 -40.29 51.61 9.87
CA LEU A 771 -41.72 51.82 9.63
C LEU A 771 -42.19 53.04 10.44
N PRO A 772 -43.10 53.88 9.90
CA PRO A 772 -43.43 55.15 10.54
C PRO A 772 -44.14 54.98 11.88
N THR A 773 -43.80 55.85 12.83
CA THR A 773 -44.41 55.90 14.17
C THR A 773 -45.92 56.18 14.10
N ARG A 774 -46.75 55.16 14.31
CA ARG A 774 -48.17 55.37 14.65
C ARG A 774 -48.30 55.73 16.13
N ARG A 775 -48.71 56.98 16.40
CA ARG A 775 -49.18 57.42 17.73
C ARG A 775 -50.28 56.46 18.23
N ARG A 776 -50.16 55.96 19.45
CA ARG A 776 -51.30 55.47 20.24
C ARG A 776 -51.52 56.40 21.42
N GLY A 777 -52.75 56.86 21.58
CA GLY A 777 -53.13 57.86 22.57
C GLY A 777 -53.25 57.27 23.97
N VAL A 778 -52.91 58.09 24.96
CA VAL A 778 -53.29 57.86 26.36
C VAL A 778 -54.75 58.26 26.54
N ARG A 779 -55.59 57.38 27.10
CA ARG A 779 -56.73 57.80 27.94
C ARG A 779 -57.33 56.68 28.79
N ARG A 780 -57.24 56.91 30.11
CA ARG A 780 -58.13 56.42 31.18
C ARG A 780 -58.11 54.89 31.45
N ARG A 781 -58.27 54.45 32.70
CA ARG A 781 -58.74 55.19 33.89
C ARG A 781 -57.90 54.82 35.11
#